data_AF-A0A2A9L9Z3-F1
#
_entry.id   AF-A0A2A9L9Z3-F1
#
_cell.length_a   1.000
_cell.length_b   1.000
_cell.length_c   1.000
_cell.angle_alpha   90.00
_cell.angle_beta   90.00
_cell.angle_gamma   90.00
#
_symmetry.space_group_name_H-M   'P 1'
#
loop_
_entity.id
_entity.type
_entity.pdbx_description
1 polymer ?
#
loop_
_entity_poly.entity_id
_entity_poly.type
_entity_poly.pdbx_seq_one_letter_code
_entity_poly.pdbx_strand_id
1 'polypeptide(L)'
;MTSRLSGPKARPRVLGLFAALLATAAALSACGGDDSSTGAGTSAAAPTPASAPSAASVFQVGTTTVDAALPAEPTLPADTQVCSTLEAANTLVSRPDGSLPPEADPSIAGVGKAVSSTTANPDQARIQAALDACGAAVDAQVGAAIATADASATAAQKAAAAPNVNLAGASGEELAKPKYRASKFAVRLIVNQGGAGNSFISGPLTLPSGVTLWIDKGVTLYASRDVKAYAPNAAGPYCGNTAVSATKAGSSSNCLALITGTNLVNSAVVGDGRIDGRGYAELVTSDAKYPLMKVDMTCSNTYAAYKSGNVAPDGTACDDGGTVVDSKSTVRNMTWWDLAYLGNMVQNGTTGFGSQSNFRLMVFNYAKNLTLYRVTLNNSPNFHVVPSGVDGLTIWNVKVQTPTLAAFANPAGNGNPLYNGQTFNADNVKNTDAFDPGSASKPTSTTLSTGSTTSSTGAVSFDGYLKNFVFAYNYVSTGDDDIALKGSSNPSPAGSGLFGIDGNRDVRSDRKAGVVIAHNHIYWGHGISIGSETNAGVTNVQVYDNSFWDSEEGLRIKSDYARGGEVSNIHYSDICIRDAKNALLFTPYYSTKAVPASGPLYPNFHDISIANVVIMGTAGVKLQGFEANTGGYGEPAFPLVMSLTDVVADTPDGISTIASDANLTLHNVNLPVFASTANRVVVNGTATRTIDPASVLDCSKAFVDFPGIDQSNPFGSTWAPSL
;
A
#
# COMPACT_ATOMS: atom_id res chain seq x y z
N MET A 1 -24.08 57.59 4.88
CA MET A 1 -24.97 58.18 5.91
C MET A 1 -25.30 57.13 6.95
N THR A 2 -24.76 57.33 8.16
CA THR A 2 -25.23 56.93 9.51
C THR A 2 -25.64 55.48 9.83
N SER A 3 -24.66 54.77 10.40
CA SER A 3 -24.66 53.87 11.58
C SER A 3 -25.92 53.69 12.45
N ARG A 4 -26.10 52.48 13.02
CA ARG A 4 -25.89 52.20 14.47
C ARG A 4 -25.97 50.71 14.85
N LEU A 5 -25.12 50.38 15.83
CA LEU A 5 -24.85 49.13 16.55
C LEU A 5 -26.02 48.54 17.37
N SER A 6 -25.98 47.23 17.65
CA SER A 6 -26.14 46.69 19.03
C SER A 6 -25.78 45.20 19.19
N GLY A 7 -24.68 44.93 19.91
CA GLY A 7 -24.59 44.06 21.11
C GLY A 7 -24.74 42.52 21.03
N PRO A 8 -23.78 41.74 21.58
CA PRO A 8 -23.87 40.29 21.75
C PRO A 8 -24.52 39.89 23.10
N LYS A 9 -25.23 38.75 23.14
CA LYS A 9 -25.76 38.14 24.39
C LYS A 9 -24.79 37.10 24.93
N ALA A 10 -24.51 37.20 26.24
CA ALA A 10 -23.71 36.25 27.01
C ALA A 10 -24.54 35.58 28.12
N ARG A 11 -24.24 34.29 28.36
CA ARG A 11 -24.25 33.53 29.65
C ARG A 11 -25.61 33.10 30.25
N PRO A 12 -25.68 31.96 30.99
CA PRO A 12 -24.75 31.64 32.10
C PRO A 12 -24.21 30.21 32.24
N ARG A 13 -23.09 30.15 32.97
CA ARG A 13 -22.53 29.00 33.69
C ARG A 13 -23.40 28.70 34.91
N VAL A 14 -23.65 27.42 35.20
CA VAL A 14 -24.12 26.98 36.52
C VAL A 14 -22.96 26.27 37.21
N LEU A 15 -22.64 26.79 38.39
CA LEU A 15 -21.70 26.26 39.37
C LEU A 15 -22.53 25.46 40.39
N GLY A 16 -22.23 24.19 40.60
CA GLY A 16 -22.87 23.35 41.61
C GLY A 16 -21.80 22.58 42.38
N LEU A 17 -21.56 23.01 43.61
CA LEU A 17 -20.58 22.50 44.57
C LEU A 17 -21.28 21.44 45.44
N PHE A 18 -20.73 20.23 45.59
CA PHE A 18 -20.92 19.40 46.78
C PHE A 18 -19.69 18.55 47.05
N ALA A 19 -19.36 18.44 48.34
CA ALA A 19 -18.05 18.14 48.89
C ALA A 19 -17.77 16.65 49.15
N ALA A 20 -16.47 16.34 49.11
CA ALA A 20 -15.66 15.40 49.91
C ALA A 20 -16.29 14.14 50.53
N LEU A 21 -15.63 12.99 50.32
CA LEU A 21 -15.21 12.12 51.44
C LEU A 21 -14.01 11.23 51.05
N LEU A 22 -13.33 10.77 52.10
CA LEU A 22 -11.94 10.32 52.23
C LEU A 22 -11.55 9.01 51.52
N ALA A 23 -10.24 8.91 51.29
CA ALA A 23 -9.45 7.71 51.00
C ALA A 23 -9.49 6.66 52.12
N THR A 24 -9.26 5.39 51.77
CA THR A 24 -8.42 4.44 52.53
C THR A 24 -8.10 3.21 51.67
N ALA A 25 -6.89 2.71 51.83
CA ALA A 25 -6.31 1.57 51.13
C ALA A 25 -6.20 0.34 52.06
N ALA A 26 -6.13 -0.84 51.42
CA ALA A 26 -5.47 -2.09 51.82
C ALA A 26 -5.89 -2.79 53.14
N ALA A 27 -6.25 -4.08 53.05
CA ALA A 27 -5.31 -5.20 53.24
C ALA A 27 -6.03 -6.54 53.51
N LEU A 28 -5.28 -7.59 53.17
CA LEU A 28 -5.49 -9.04 53.20
C LEU A 28 -6.31 -9.64 54.35
N SER A 29 -7.09 -10.65 53.97
CA SER A 29 -7.63 -11.70 54.84
C SER A 29 -6.56 -12.77 55.10
N ALA A 30 -6.34 -13.08 56.38
CA ALA A 30 -5.68 -14.29 56.85
C ALA A 30 -6.68 -15.05 57.74
N CYS A 31 -6.87 -16.35 57.45
CA CYS A 31 -7.37 -17.34 58.41
C CYS A 31 -6.53 -18.60 58.24
N GLY A 32 -5.97 -19.08 59.35
CA GLY A 32 -4.95 -20.12 59.40
C GLY A 32 -5.47 -21.56 59.54
N GLY A 33 -4.53 -22.44 59.85
CA GLY A 33 -4.74 -23.84 60.16
C GLY A 33 -3.41 -24.56 60.29
N ASP A 34 -2.85 -24.55 61.49
CA ASP A 34 -1.77 -25.46 61.91
C ASP A 34 -2.25 -26.91 61.81
N ASP A 35 -1.37 -27.82 61.38
CA ASP A 35 -1.28 -29.10 62.06
C ASP A 35 0.12 -29.70 61.94
N SER A 36 0.60 -30.17 63.08
CA SER A 36 1.95 -30.70 63.29
C SER A 36 1.95 -32.22 63.19
N SER A 37 2.89 -32.81 62.45
CA SER A 37 3.40 -34.15 62.79
C SER A 37 4.84 -34.34 62.31
N THR A 38 5.60 -34.92 63.23
CA THR A 38 7.03 -35.16 63.28
C THR A 38 7.49 -36.35 62.41
N GLY A 39 8.68 -36.27 61.80
CA GLY A 39 9.37 -37.49 61.36
C GLY A 39 10.59 -37.30 60.46
N ALA A 40 11.77 -37.64 61.02
CA ALA A 40 13.02 -38.05 60.38
C ALA A 40 13.88 -36.98 59.67
N GLY A 41 15.05 -36.73 60.26
CA GLY A 41 16.13 -35.98 59.64
C GLY A 41 17.08 -36.84 58.83
N THR A 42 17.82 -36.19 57.93
CA THR A 42 19.14 -36.62 57.44
C THR A 42 19.90 -35.41 56.88
N SER A 43 21.08 -35.18 57.45
CA SER A 43 22.32 -34.65 56.86
C SER A 43 22.27 -33.62 55.70
N ALA A 44 22.91 -32.48 55.98
CA ALA A 44 23.25 -31.40 55.05
C ALA A 44 23.94 -31.87 53.75
N ALA A 45 23.39 -31.43 52.62
CA ALA A 45 24.08 -31.34 51.34
C ALA A 45 24.35 -29.86 51.02
N ALA A 46 25.56 -29.54 50.58
CA ALA A 46 26.01 -28.20 50.23
C ALA A 46 25.13 -27.56 49.14
N PRO A 47 24.95 -26.23 49.15
CA PRO A 47 24.20 -25.56 48.09
C PRO A 47 24.97 -25.67 46.77
N THR A 48 24.34 -26.27 45.77
CA THR A 48 24.73 -26.16 44.37
C THR A 48 24.83 -24.68 43.99
N PRO A 49 25.87 -24.25 43.24
CA PRO A 49 25.93 -22.87 42.78
C PRO A 49 24.70 -22.60 41.92
N ALA A 50 23.97 -21.54 42.26
CA ALA A 50 22.91 -21.03 41.42
C ALA A 50 23.50 -20.81 40.00
N SER A 51 22.96 -21.53 39.03
CA SER A 51 23.16 -21.22 37.61
C SER A 51 22.90 -19.74 37.41
N ALA A 52 23.91 -19.03 36.90
CA ALA A 52 23.80 -17.64 36.51
C ALA A 52 22.53 -17.45 35.67
N PRO A 53 21.79 -16.34 35.82
CA PRO A 53 20.68 -16.04 34.92
C PRO A 53 21.24 -16.05 33.49
N SER A 54 20.71 -16.90 32.62
CA SER A 54 21.00 -16.78 31.20
C SER A 54 20.60 -15.37 30.81
N ALA A 55 21.54 -14.57 30.30
CA ALA A 55 21.21 -13.30 29.68
C ALA A 55 20.03 -13.56 28.73
N ALA A 56 18.90 -12.89 28.95
CA ALA A 56 17.79 -13.00 28.03
C ALA A 56 18.34 -12.65 26.65
N SER A 57 18.29 -13.59 25.71
CA SER A 57 18.74 -13.34 24.35
C SER A 57 17.94 -12.17 23.78
N VAL A 58 18.62 -11.17 23.24
CA VAL A 58 17.99 -10.08 22.49
C VAL A 58 17.10 -10.65 21.38
N PHE A 59 16.04 -9.93 21.01
CA PHE A 59 15.14 -10.37 19.94
C PHE A 59 15.88 -10.48 18.61
N GLN A 60 15.64 -11.54 17.84
CA GLN A 60 16.29 -11.81 16.56
C GLN A 60 15.31 -11.56 15.41
N VAL A 61 15.53 -10.48 14.68
CA VAL A 61 14.64 -10.05 13.59
C VAL A 61 14.64 -11.05 12.43
N GLY A 62 13.48 -11.26 11.82
CA GLY A 62 13.30 -12.06 10.61
C GLY A 62 13.25 -13.57 10.85
N THR A 63 13.14 -14.02 12.10
CA THR A 63 13.11 -15.45 12.45
C THR A 63 11.77 -15.96 12.96
N THR A 64 10.84 -15.05 13.24
CA THR A 64 9.48 -15.41 13.64
C THR A 64 8.79 -16.14 12.50
N THR A 65 8.24 -17.33 12.77
CA THR A 65 7.44 -18.11 11.80
C THR A 65 5.97 -18.22 12.22
N VAL A 66 5.66 -17.89 13.48
CA VAL A 66 4.31 -17.90 14.04
C VAL A 66 4.21 -16.74 15.03
N ASP A 67 3.18 -15.93 14.88
CA ASP A 67 2.87 -14.85 15.82
C ASP A 67 1.42 -14.96 16.29
N ALA A 68 1.24 -15.13 17.61
CA ALA A 68 -0.07 -15.22 18.25
C ALA A 68 -0.82 -13.87 18.32
N ALA A 69 -0.18 -12.74 17.99
CA ALA A 69 -0.83 -11.44 17.83
C ALA A 69 -1.49 -11.25 16.46
N LEU A 70 -1.16 -12.12 15.50
CA LEU A 70 -1.67 -12.13 14.14
C LEU A 70 -2.78 -13.20 13.97
N PRO A 71 -3.67 -13.04 12.97
CA PRO A 71 -4.61 -14.09 12.62
C PRO A 71 -3.85 -15.30 12.05
N ALA A 72 -4.52 -16.45 11.97
CA ALA A 72 -3.94 -17.62 11.33
C ALA A 72 -3.55 -17.33 9.87
N GLU A 73 -2.43 -17.90 9.42
CA GLU A 73 -2.02 -17.85 8.01
C GLU A 73 -3.17 -18.33 7.10
N PRO A 74 -3.48 -17.60 6.01
CA PRO A 74 -4.47 -18.05 5.04
C PRO A 74 -4.13 -19.41 4.43
N THR A 75 -5.14 -20.13 3.93
CA THR A 75 -4.92 -21.38 3.20
C THR A 75 -5.34 -21.23 1.74
N LEU A 76 -4.67 -21.95 0.84
CA LEU A 76 -5.12 -22.04 -0.55
C LEU A 76 -6.42 -22.85 -0.62
N PRO A 77 -7.34 -22.54 -1.56
CA PRO A 77 -8.54 -23.35 -1.78
C PRO A 77 -8.19 -24.82 -2.07
N ALA A 78 -9.00 -25.75 -1.57
CA ALA A 78 -8.92 -27.15 -1.96
C ALA A 78 -9.55 -27.36 -3.35
N ASP A 79 -9.19 -28.44 -4.05
CA ASP A 79 -9.75 -28.78 -5.36
C ASP A 79 -11.28 -28.90 -5.36
N THR A 80 -11.87 -29.34 -4.23
CA THR A 80 -13.32 -29.44 -4.04
C THR A 80 -14.02 -28.08 -4.00
N GLN A 81 -13.27 -26.99 -3.77
CA GLN A 81 -13.75 -25.61 -3.69
C GLN A 81 -13.61 -24.84 -5.01
N VAL A 82 -13.09 -25.48 -6.07
CA VAL A 82 -12.89 -24.86 -7.38
C VAL A 82 -14.20 -24.86 -8.18
N CYS A 83 -14.63 -23.67 -8.61
CA CYS A 83 -15.70 -23.43 -9.58
C CYS A 83 -15.28 -23.85 -10.99
N SER A 84 -14.09 -23.40 -11.41
CA SER A 84 -13.57 -23.59 -12.76
C SER A 84 -12.04 -23.63 -12.74
N THR A 85 -11.47 -24.48 -13.60
CA THR A 85 -10.02 -24.54 -13.86
C THR A 85 -9.78 -24.15 -15.32
N LEU A 86 -8.90 -23.19 -15.55
CA LEU A 86 -8.52 -22.73 -16.88
C LEU A 86 -7.06 -23.06 -17.13
N GLU A 87 -6.77 -23.75 -18.22
CA GLU A 87 -5.40 -24.03 -18.66
C GLU A 87 -4.83 -22.88 -19.49
N ALA A 88 -3.52 -22.68 -19.38
CA ALA A 88 -2.75 -21.80 -20.26
C ALA A 88 -2.77 -22.31 -21.71
N ALA A 89 -2.71 -21.38 -22.67
CA ALA A 89 -2.58 -21.75 -24.08
C ALA A 89 -1.15 -22.23 -24.38
N ASN A 90 -1.00 -23.28 -25.19
CA ASN A 90 0.32 -23.81 -25.57
C ASN A 90 1.19 -22.83 -26.36
N THR A 91 0.61 -21.75 -26.89
CA THR A 91 1.32 -20.68 -27.59
C THR A 91 1.88 -19.61 -26.65
N LEU A 92 1.51 -19.62 -25.36
CA LEU A 92 1.92 -18.64 -24.37
C LEU A 92 2.87 -19.28 -23.35
N VAL A 93 4.16 -19.09 -23.59
CA VAL A 93 5.24 -19.65 -22.77
C VAL A 93 6.16 -18.52 -22.32
N SER A 94 6.27 -18.31 -21.01
CA SER A 94 7.23 -17.38 -20.41
C SER A 94 8.66 -17.81 -20.71
N ARG A 95 9.52 -16.85 -21.00
CA ARG A 95 10.98 -17.03 -21.05
C ARG A 95 11.56 -17.11 -19.63
N PRO A 96 12.79 -17.65 -19.47
CA PRO A 96 13.47 -17.68 -18.16
C PRO A 96 13.65 -16.31 -17.50
N ASP A 97 13.73 -15.24 -18.30
CA ASP A 97 13.81 -13.85 -17.81
C ASP A 97 12.46 -13.29 -17.32
N GLY A 98 11.37 -14.07 -17.42
CA GLY A 98 10.01 -13.70 -17.05
C GLY A 98 9.24 -12.91 -18.11
N SER A 99 9.82 -12.62 -19.28
CA SER A 99 9.14 -11.97 -20.41
C SER A 99 8.37 -12.96 -21.29
N LEU A 100 7.42 -12.45 -22.08
CA LEU A 100 6.84 -13.22 -23.18
C LEU A 100 7.67 -13.02 -24.47
N PRO A 101 7.82 -14.05 -25.31
CA PRO A 101 8.45 -13.91 -26.62
C PRO A 101 7.63 -12.96 -27.52
N PRO A 102 8.27 -12.13 -28.38
CA PRO A 102 7.57 -11.27 -29.34
C PRO A 102 6.63 -12.03 -30.26
N GLU A 103 6.92 -13.31 -30.54
CA GLU A 103 6.06 -14.16 -31.38
C GLU A 103 4.71 -14.47 -30.70
N ALA A 104 4.66 -14.47 -29.36
CA ALA A 104 3.44 -14.71 -28.59
C ALA A 104 2.57 -13.44 -28.46
N ASP A 105 3.18 -12.26 -28.53
CA ASP A 105 2.52 -10.96 -28.43
C ASP A 105 3.33 -9.88 -29.18
N PRO A 106 3.16 -9.76 -30.51
CA PRO A 106 4.01 -8.92 -31.34
C PRO A 106 3.70 -7.43 -31.20
N SER A 107 4.75 -6.61 -31.13
CA SER A 107 4.66 -5.17 -31.42
C SER A 107 4.72 -4.96 -32.93
N ILE A 108 3.76 -4.20 -33.48
CA ILE A 108 3.85 -3.70 -34.87
C ILE A 108 4.29 -2.24 -34.81
N ALA A 109 5.52 -1.96 -35.24
CA ALA A 109 6.05 -0.60 -35.27
C ALA A 109 5.32 0.26 -36.32
N GLY A 110 4.91 1.47 -35.94
CA GLY A 110 4.34 2.48 -36.86
C GLY A 110 3.08 3.17 -36.34
N VAL A 111 2.88 4.43 -36.72
CA VAL A 111 1.65 5.18 -36.41
C VAL A 111 0.47 4.56 -37.18
N GLY A 112 -0.68 4.39 -36.53
CA GLY A 112 -1.89 3.85 -37.15
C GLY A 112 -1.85 2.34 -37.42
N LYS A 113 -0.95 1.60 -36.78
CA LYS A 113 -0.88 0.13 -36.87
C LYS A 113 -1.56 -0.51 -35.67
N ALA A 114 -2.63 -1.26 -35.93
CA ALA A 114 -3.35 -2.00 -34.90
C ALA A 114 -2.85 -3.45 -34.79
N VAL A 115 -2.78 -3.96 -33.56
CA VAL A 115 -2.58 -5.38 -33.26
C VAL A 115 -3.91 -6.13 -33.24
N SER A 116 -3.88 -7.45 -33.41
CA SER A 116 -5.08 -8.27 -33.24
C SER A 116 -5.46 -8.37 -31.76
N SER A 117 -6.73 -8.11 -31.42
CA SER A 117 -7.26 -8.33 -30.07
C SER A 117 -7.18 -9.80 -29.66
N THR A 118 -7.21 -10.74 -30.61
CA THR A 118 -7.08 -12.18 -30.34
C THR A 118 -5.68 -12.59 -29.86
N THR A 119 -4.67 -11.75 -30.07
CA THR A 119 -3.28 -12.01 -29.63
C THR A 119 -2.91 -11.08 -28.46
N ALA A 120 -3.31 -9.81 -28.52
CA ALA A 120 -3.01 -8.85 -27.48
C ALA A 120 -3.85 -9.04 -26.21
N ASN A 121 -5.00 -9.72 -26.31
CA ASN A 121 -5.92 -9.94 -25.19
C ASN A 121 -6.77 -11.23 -25.33
N PRO A 122 -6.14 -12.41 -25.53
CA PRO A 122 -6.84 -13.67 -25.78
C PRO A 122 -7.68 -14.17 -24.60
N ASP A 123 -7.28 -13.90 -23.35
CA ASP A 123 -7.80 -14.64 -22.20
C ASP A 123 -8.84 -13.87 -21.38
N GLN A 124 -8.97 -12.55 -21.54
CA GLN A 124 -9.87 -11.75 -20.71
C GLN A 124 -11.32 -12.28 -20.73
N ALA A 125 -11.86 -12.56 -21.92
CA ALA A 125 -13.25 -13.00 -22.05
C ALA A 125 -13.50 -14.35 -21.34
N ARG A 126 -12.59 -15.31 -21.47
CA ARG A 126 -12.75 -16.64 -20.85
C ARG A 126 -12.51 -16.62 -19.35
N ILE A 127 -11.55 -15.81 -18.87
CA ILE A 127 -11.29 -15.65 -17.43
C ILE A 127 -12.49 -14.93 -16.80
N GLN A 128 -12.97 -13.85 -17.40
CA GLN A 128 -14.13 -13.11 -16.89
C GLN A 128 -15.39 -13.97 -16.87
N ALA A 129 -15.64 -14.77 -17.91
CA ALA A 129 -16.79 -15.68 -17.93
C ALA A 129 -16.73 -16.72 -16.79
N ALA A 130 -15.54 -17.25 -16.47
CA ALA A 130 -15.36 -18.17 -15.36
C ALA A 130 -15.57 -17.48 -14.00
N LEU A 131 -15.08 -16.25 -13.85
CA LEU A 131 -15.31 -15.43 -12.66
C LEU A 131 -16.81 -15.14 -12.48
N ASP A 132 -17.49 -14.67 -13.53
CA ASP A 132 -18.91 -14.32 -13.50
C ASP A 132 -19.79 -15.53 -13.15
N ALA A 133 -19.52 -16.69 -13.76
CA ALA A 133 -20.23 -17.92 -13.45
C ALA A 133 -20.02 -18.38 -11.99
N CYS A 134 -18.78 -18.28 -11.49
CA CYS A 134 -18.48 -18.59 -10.09
C CYS A 134 -19.16 -17.60 -9.14
N GLY A 135 -19.12 -16.31 -9.44
CA GLY A 135 -19.74 -15.25 -8.64
C GLY A 135 -21.26 -15.39 -8.54
N ALA A 136 -21.93 -15.72 -9.65
CA ALA A 136 -23.36 -16.03 -9.65
C ALA A 136 -23.70 -17.24 -8.78
N ALA A 137 -22.89 -18.32 -8.84
CA ALA A 137 -23.09 -19.50 -8.01
C ALA A 137 -22.85 -19.22 -6.51
N VAL A 138 -21.82 -18.42 -6.20
CA VAL A 138 -21.53 -17.98 -4.83
C VAL A 138 -22.67 -17.13 -4.27
N ASP A 139 -23.15 -16.14 -5.01
CA ASP A 139 -24.26 -15.27 -4.58
C ASP A 139 -25.55 -16.07 -4.35
N ALA A 140 -25.87 -17.00 -5.24
CA ALA A 140 -27.02 -17.88 -5.07
C ALA A 140 -26.96 -18.72 -3.78
N GLN A 141 -25.76 -19.11 -3.34
CA GLN A 141 -25.57 -19.91 -2.13
C GLN A 141 -25.60 -19.07 -0.85
N VAL A 142 -24.94 -17.90 -0.83
CA VAL A 142 -24.69 -17.15 0.43
C VAL A 142 -25.11 -15.68 0.42
N GLY A 143 -25.42 -15.10 -0.74
CA GLY A 143 -25.71 -13.67 -0.88
C GLY A 143 -26.86 -13.18 0.00
N ALA A 144 -27.97 -13.92 0.04
CA ALA A 144 -29.12 -13.60 0.89
C ALA A 144 -28.78 -13.68 2.40
N ALA A 145 -27.95 -14.64 2.81
CA ALA A 145 -27.54 -14.79 4.20
C ALA A 145 -26.62 -13.63 4.64
N ILE A 146 -25.71 -13.19 3.77
CA ILE A 146 -24.83 -12.04 4.00
C ILE A 146 -25.68 -10.76 4.14
N ALA A 147 -26.59 -10.50 3.20
CA ALA A 147 -27.45 -9.32 3.24
C ALA A 147 -28.33 -9.30 4.49
N THR A 148 -28.88 -10.45 4.91
CA THR A 148 -29.67 -10.56 6.13
C THR A 148 -28.85 -10.23 7.37
N ALA A 149 -27.62 -10.77 7.46
CA ALA A 149 -26.72 -10.50 8.57
C ALA A 149 -26.35 -9.02 8.67
N ASP A 150 -26.05 -8.40 7.53
CA ASP A 150 -25.72 -6.97 7.47
C ASP A 150 -26.91 -6.09 7.85
N ALA A 151 -28.12 -6.42 7.36
CA ALA A 151 -29.34 -5.72 7.71
C ALA A 151 -29.66 -5.82 9.22
N SER A 152 -29.50 -7.00 9.81
CA SER A 152 -29.66 -7.20 11.26
C SER A 152 -28.66 -6.39 12.07
N ALA A 153 -27.38 -6.41 11.69
CA ALA A 153 -26.34 -5.62 12.35
C ALA A 153 -26.62 -4.11 12.22
N THR A 154 -27.03 -3.65 11.04
CA THR A 154 -27.41 -2.26 10.78
C THR A 154 -28.61 -1.85 11.63
N ALA A 155 -29.63 -2.69 11.77
CA ALA A 155 -30.80 -2.41 12.62
C ALA A 155 -30.42 -2.32 14.10
N ALA A 156 -29.55 -3.22 14.58
CA ALA A 156 -29.03 -3.18 15.94
C ALA A 156 -28.22 -1.90 16.21
N GLN A 157 -27.35 -1.49 15.28
CA GLN A 157 -26.59 -0.24 15.37
C GLN A 157 -27.51 1.00 15.41
N LYS A 158 -28.59 1.02 14.61
CA LYS A 158 -29.59 2.11 14.64
C LYS A 158 -30.37 2.17 15.95
N ALA A 159 -30.62 1.02 16.58
CA ALA A 159 -31.35 0.95 17.85
C ALA A 159 -30.47 1.29 19.07
N ALA A 160 -29.15 1.37 18.91
CA ALA A 160 -28.23 1.67 20.01
C ALA A 160 -28.40 3.11 20.54
N ALA A 161 -28.34 3.27 21.87
CA ALA A 161 -28.60 4.54 22.56
C ALA A 161 -27.57 5.65 22.25
N ALA A 162 -26.40 5.28 21.74
CA ALA A 162 -25.42 6.19 21.15
C ALA A 162 -25.46 6.00 19.63
N PRO A 163 -26.19 6.83 18.86
CA PRO A 163 -26.26 6.69 17.41
C PRO A 163 -24.86 6.89 16.85
N ASN A 164 -24.25 5.79 16.42
CA ASN A 164 -23.03 5.85 15.64
C ASN A 164 -23.38 6.56 14.33
N VAL A 165 -22.76 7.71 14.07
CA VAL A 165 -23.02 8.50 12.85
C VAL A 165 -22.69 7.72 11.57
N ASN A 166 -21.93 6.61 11.68
CA ASN A 166 -21.62 5.69 10.58
C ASN A 166 -22.13 4.28 10.88
N LEU A 167 -23.05 3.80 10.04
CA LEU A 167 -23.57 2.44 10.09
C LEU A 167 -22.61 1.50 9.33
N ALA A 168 -21.92 0.62 10.05
CA ALA A 168 -20.94 -0.30 9.47
C ALA A 168 -21.56 -1.61 8.97
N GLY A 169 -22.79 -1.93 9.38
CA GLY A 169 -23.39 -3.23 9.13
C GLY A 169 -22.63 -4.36 9.83
N ALA A 170 -22.65 -5.57 9.26
CA ALA A 170 -21.93 -6.72 9.82
C ALA A 170 -20.42 -6.58 9.57
N SER A 171 -19.56 -6.85 10.56
CA SER A 171 -18.10 -6.72 10.38
C SER A 171 -17.54 -7.73 9.38
N GLY A 172 -16.35 -7.45 8.84
CA GLY A 172 -15.59 -8.40 8.04
C GLY A 172 -15.31 -9.70 8.78
N GLU A 173 -15.12 -9.66 10.11
CA GLU A 173 -14.95 -10.83 10.96
C GLU A 173 -16.21 -11.70 11.05
N GLU A 174 -17.39 -11.10 11.25
CA GLU A 174 -18.65 -11.86 11.25
C GLU A 174 -18.86 -12.52 9.88
N LEU A 175 -18.66 -11.76 8.81
CA LEU A 175 -18.84 -12.25 7.45
C LEU A 175 -17.75 -13.24 7.01
N ALA A 176 -16.62 -13.34 7.72
CA ALA A 176 -15.59 -14.35 7.49
C ALA A 176 -16.02 -15.77 7.89
N LYS A 177 -17.06 -15.91 8.72
CA LYS A 177 -17.48 -17.21 9.29
C LYS A 177 -17.93 -18.19 8.18
N PRO A 178 -17.71 -19.51 8.35
CA PRO A 178 -17.99 -20.51 7.32
C PRO A 178 -19.41 -20.49 6.72
N LYS A 179 -20.43 -20.11 7.51
CA LYS A 179 -21.82 -19.97 7.03
C LYS A 179 -22.02 -18.93 5.91
N TYR A 180 -21.08 -18.00 5.71
CA TYR A 180 -21.09 -16.98 4.67
C TYR A 180 -20.11 -17.27 3.52
N ARG A 181 -19.57 -18.50 3.49
CA ARG A 181 -18.67 -18.98 2.45
C ARG A 181 -19.39 -20.04 1.62
N ALA A 182 -19.36 -19.87 0.31
CA ALA A 182 -19.88 -20.89 -0.60
C ALA A 182 -19.01 -22.16 -0.54
N SER A 183 -19.57 -23.28 -0.97
CA SER A 183 -18.85 -24.56 -1.03
C SER A 183 -17.79 -24.59 -2.14
N LYS A 184 -18.08 -23.90 -3.26
CA LYS A 184 -17.16 -23.63 -4.36
C LYS A 184 -17.10 -22.14 -4.60
N PHE A 185 -15.89 -21.61 -4.70
CA PHE A 185 -15.66 -20.17 -4.79
C PHE A 185 -14.36 -19.80 -5.50
N ALA A 186 -13.57 -20.76 -6.00
CA ALA A 186 -12.28 -20.46 -6.62
C ALA A 186 -12.30 -20.64 -8.15
N VAL A 187 -11.72 -19.71 -8.88
CA VAL A 187 -11.34 -19.89 -10.29
C VAL A 187 -9.83 -20.05 -10.33
N ARG A 188 -9.35 -21.21 -10.80
CA ARG A 188 -7.93 -21.59 -10.80
C ARG A 188 -7.35 -21.49 -12.21
N LEU A 189 -6.30 -20.70 -12.38
CA LEU A 189 -5.48 -20.68 -13.59
C LEU A 189 -4.30 -21.64 -13.40
N ILE A 190 -4.13 -22.58 -14.32
CA ILE A 190 -3.06 -23.60 -14.26
C ILE A 190 -2.23 -23.61 -15.55
N VAL A 191 -1.03 -24.20 -15.47
CA VAL A 191 -0.24 -24.53 -16.66
C VAL A 191 -1.00 -25.51 -17.56
N ASN A 192 -0.67 -25.54 -18.84
CA ASN A 192 -1.21 -26.52 -19.76
C ASN A 192 -0.76 -27.93 -19.34
N GLN A 193 -1.69 -28.86 -19.20
CA GLN A 193 -1.34 -30.22 -18.75
C GLN A 193 -0.79 -31.10 -19.89
N GLY A 194 -1.10 -30.75 -21.15
CA GLY A 194 -0.72 -31.50 -22.35
C GLY A 194 0.39 -30.84 -23.18
N GLY A 195 0.99 -29.73 -22.74
CA GLY A 195 1.97 -28.98 -23.50
C GLY A 195 2.74 -27.95 -22.68
N ALA A 196 3.50 -27.08 -23.36
CA ALA A 196 4.45 -26.17 -22.71
C ALA A 196 3.82 -24.86 -22.19
N GLY A 197 2.53 -24.60 -22.48
CA GLY A 197 1.86 -23.36 -22.12
C GLY A 197 1.85 -23.13 -20.61
N ASN A 198 2.25 -21.94 -20.16
CA ASN A 198 2.27 -21.58 -18.74
C ASN A 198 1.77 -20.16 -18.45
N SER A 199 1.22 -19.50 -19.47
CA SER A 199 0.90 -18.08 -19.42
C SER A 199 -0.49 -17.74 -19.94
N PHE A 200 -1.01 -16.62 -19.43
CA PHE A 200 -2.26 -15.99 -19.85
C PHE A 200 -1.99 -14.51 -20.16
N ILE A 201 -2.71 -13.93 -21.12
CA ILE A 201 -2.72 -12.49 -21.39
C ILE A 201 -4.15 -11.96 -21.25
N SER A 202 -4.35 -11.02 -20.32
CA SER A 202 -5.67 -10.45 -20.03
C SER A 202 -5.63 -8.93 -19.92
N GLY A 203 -6.64 -8.27 -20.48
CA GLY A 203 -7.08 -6.94 -20.08
C GLY A 203 -7.83 -6.96 -18.74
N PRO A 204 -8.55 -5.87 -18.38
CA PRO A 204 -9.24 -5.73 -17.10
C PRO A 204 -10.19 -6.88 -16.75
N LEU A 205 -10.11 -7.33 -15.50
CA LEU A 205 -10.97 -8.33 -14.88
C LEU A 205 -11.72 -7.72 -13.69
N THR A 206 -12.98 -8.06 -13.54
CA THR A 206 -13.79 -7.77 -12.35
C THR A 206 -13.84 -9.01 -11.46
N LEU A 207 -13.29 -8.89 -10.24
CA LEU A 207 -13.35 -9.94 -9.21
C LEU A 207 -14.70 -9.88 -8.50
N PRO A 208 -15.52 -10.96 -8.54
CA PRO A 208 -16.80 -10.99 -7.83
C PRO A 208 -16.65 -11.17 -6.33
N SER A 209 -17.65 -10.70 -5.59
CA SER A 209 -17.82 -10.95 -4.16
C SER A 209 -17.89 -12.45 -3.87
N GLY A 210 -17.13 -12.87 -2.88
CA GLY A 210 -17.01 -14.23 -2.40
C GLY A 210 -16.14 -15.13 -3.27
N VAL A 211 -15.59 -14.63 -4.39
CA VAL A 211 -14.77 -15.42 -5.32
C VAL A 211 -13.27 -15.23 -5.05
N THR A 212 -12.52 -16.31 -5.23
CA THR A 212 -11.06 -16.35 -5.20
C THR A 212 -10.51 -16.53 -6.61
N LEU A 213 -9.66 -15.61 -7.08
CA LEU A 213 -8.83 -15.83 -8.26
C LEU A 213 -7.52 -16.50 -7.81
N TRP A 214 -7.32 -17.74 -8.21
CA TRP A 214 -6.15 -18.54 -7.86
C TRP A 214 -5.21 -18.65 -9.07
N ILE A 215 -4.05 -18.00 -8.99
CA ILE A 215 -2.96 -18.13 -9.96
C ILE A 215 -1.99 -19.20 -9.46
N ASP A 216 -2.03 -20.37 -10.09
CA ASP A 216 -1.29 -21.53 -9.59
C ASP A 216 0.22 -21.45 -9.83
N LYS A 217 0.96 -22.31 -9.13
CA LYS A 217 2.42 -22.39 -9.27
C LYS A 217 2.82 -22.58 -10.74
N GLY A 218 3.80 -21.80 -11.18
CA GLY A 218 4.33 -21.84 -12.54
C GLY A 218 3.47 -21.12 -13.58
N VAL A 219 2.35 -20.52 -13.18
CA VAL A 219 1.50 -19.72 -14.07
C VAL A 219 1.89 -18.24 -13.99
N THR A 220 1.96 -17.57 -15.14
CA THR A 220 2.00 -16.11 -15.20
C THR A 220 0.75 -15.54 -15.88
N LEU A 221 0.04 -14.64 -15.18
CA LEU A 221 -0.98 -13.76 -15.75
C LEU A 221 -0.33 -12.44 -16.17
N TYR A 222 -0.16 -12.26 -17.48
CA TYR A 222 0.34 -11.05 -18.08
C TYR A 222 -0.79 -10.06 -18.34
N ALA A 223 -0.56 -8.79 -18.00
CA ALA A 223 -1.41 -7.71 -18.44
C ALA A 223 -1.35 -7.56 -19.97
N SER A 224 -2.49 -7.27 -20.59
CA SER A 224 -2.52 -6.83 -21.98
C SER A 224 -1.74 -5.53 -22.14
N ARG A 225 -1.04 -5.39 -23.26
CA ARG A 225 -0.41 -4.11 -23.65
C ARG A 225 -1.34 -3.22 -24.47
N ASP A 226 -2.54 -3.72 -24.80
CA ASP A 226 -3.53 -2.98 -25.58
C ASP A 226 -4.16 -1.89 -24.72
N VAL A 227 -3.76 -0.64 -24.97
CA VAL A 227 -4.28 0.55 -24.26
C VAL A 227 -5.80 0.68 -24.35
N LYS A 228 -6.43 0.17 -25.42
CA LYS A 228 -7.89 0.17 -25.57
C LYS A 228 -8.59 -0.72 -24.56
N ALA A 229 -7.95 -1.82 -24.13
CA ALA A 229 -8.53 -2.73 -23.15
C ALA A 229 -8.78 -2.02 -21.81
N TYR A 230 -8.00 -0.98 -21.49
CA TYR A 230 -8.07 -0.24 -20.24
C TYR A 230 -8.87 1.06 -20.33
N ALA A 231 -9.39 1.44 -21.50
CA ALA A 231 -10.09 2.70 -21.71
C ALA A 231 -11.62 2.55 -21.50
N PRO A 232 -12.18 2.94 -20.33
CA PRO A 232 -13.60 2.72 -20.02
C PRO A 232 -14.54 3.68 -20.77
N ASN A 233 -14.02 4.79 -21.30
CA ASN A 233 -14.83 5.80 -22.01
C ASN A 233 -14.35 5.98 -23.45
N ALA A 234 -15.23 5.67 -24.41
CA ALA A 234 -14.99 5.93 -25.83
C ALA A 234 -14.92 7.43 -26.19
N ALA A 235 -15.44 8.31 -25.32
CA ALA A 235 -15.41 9.76 -25.49
C ALA A 235 -14.24 10.46 -24.75
N GLY A 236 -13.39 9.69 -24.05
CA GLY A 236 -12.20 10.21 -23.36
C GLY A 236 -12.43 10.84 -21.96
N PRO A 237 -11.36 11.25 -21.26
CA PRO A 237 -9.95 11.12 -21.66
C PRO A 237 -9.53 9.64 -21.72
N TYR A 238 -8.72 9.29 -22.72
CA TYR A 238 -8.29 7.90 -22.95
C TYR A 238 -7.23 7.45 -21.94
N CYS A 239 -7.10 6.15 -21.69
CA CYS A 239 -5.99 5.60 -20.90
C CYS A 239 -4.63 5.86 -21.60
N GLY A 240 -3.50 5.74 -20.90
CA GLY A 240 -2.18 5.76 -21.54
C GLY A 240 -1.74 7.13 -22.05
N ASN A 241 -2.12 8.22 -21.39
CA ASN A 241 -1.75 9.60 -21.73
C ASN A 241 -1.06 10.39 -20.58
N THR A 242 -0.47 11.55 -20.90
CA THR A 242 0.13 12.49 -19.92
C THR A 242 -0.80 13.68 -19.61
N ALA A 243 -2.07 13.54 -19.98
CA ALA A 243 -2.99 14.58 -20.42
C ALA A 243 -4.24 14.63 -19.54
N VAL A 244 -4.10 15.02 -18.28
CA VAL A 244 -5.28 15.20 -17.44
C VAL A 244 -5.32 16.59 -16.86
N SER A 245 -6.52 17.17 -16.90
CA SER A 245 -6.92 18.46 -16.31
C SER A 245 -6.13 18.82 -15.06
N ALA A 246 -5.82 20.11 -14.89
CA ALA A 246 -5.21 20.67 -13.67
C ALA A 246 -5.97 20.31 -12.36
N THR A 247 -7.22 19.87 -12.46
CA THR A 247 -8.04 19.40 -11.34
C THR A 247 -7.99 17.88 -11.08
N LYS A 248 -7.32 17.10 -11.93
CA LYS A 248 -7.19 15.63 -11.87
C LYS A 248 -5.73 15.14 -11.92
N ALA A 249 -4.78 16.00 -11.56
CA ALA A 249 -3.37 15.63 -11.52
C ALA A 249 -3.13 14.47 -10.53
N GLY A 250 -2.48 13.39 -11.00
CA GLY A 250 -2.07 12.23 -10.22
C GLY A 250 -3.03 11.03 -10.24
N SER A 251 -4.07 11.02 -11.08
CA SER A 251 -5.09 9.97 -11.03
C SER A 251 -5.10 9.09 -12.26
N SER A 252 -4.84 7.80 -12.06
CA SER A 252 -5.14 6.70 -13.00
C SER A 252 -6.65 6.55 -13.32
N SER A 253 -7.52 7.50 -12.94
CA SER A 253 -8.99 7.37 -12.98
C SER A 253 -9.60 7.24 -14.37
N ASN A 254 -8.81 7.40 -15.42
CA ASN A 254 -9.22 7.15 -16.80
C ASN A 254 -8.76 5.78 -17.34
N CYS A 255 -8.03 4.99 -16.54
CA CYS A 255 -7.71 3.61 -16.85
C CYS A 255 -8.43 2.66 -15.88
N LEU A 256 -9.03 1.59 -16.40
CA LEU A 256 -9.41 0.46 -15.56
C LEU A 256 -8.15 -0.22 -15.01
N ALA A 257 -8.22 -0.82 -13.83
CA ALA A 257 -7.14 -1.67 -13.32
C ALA A 257 -7.12 -3.04 -14.01
N LEU A 258 -6.01 -3.78 -13.94
CA LEU A 258 -5.99 -5.16 -14.45
C LEU A 258 -6.97 -6.04 -13.66
N ILE A 259 -7.02 -5.91 -12.33
CA ILE A 259 -8.02 -6.58 -11.49
C ILE A 259 -8.74 -5.51 -10.67
N THR A 260 -10.07 -5.44 -10.81
CA THR A 260 -10.92 -4.54 -10.04
C THR A 260 -11.86 -5.36 -9.17
N GLY A 261 -11.93 -5.02 -7.89
CA GLY A 261 -12.96 -5.52 -6.98
C GLY A 261 -13.70 -4.36 -6.34
N THR A 262 -15.03 -4.35 -6.35
CA THR A 262 -15.82 -3.28 -5.72
C THR A 262 -17.03 -3.86 -5.01
N ASN A 263 -17.30 -3.39 -3.78
CA ASN A 263 -18.39 -3.86 -2.93
C ASN A 263 -18.29 -5.38 -2.71
N LEU A 264 -17.19 -5.79 -2.07
CA LEU A 264 -16.84 -7.19 -1.93
C LEU A 264 -17.04 -7.67 -0.50
N VAL A 265 -17.47 -8.90 -0.36
CA VAL A 265 -17.35 -9.70 0.86
C VAL A 265 -16.55 -10.94 0.50
N ASN A 266 -15.61 -11.38 1.33
CA ASN A 266 -15.04 -12.73 1.23
C ASN A 266 -14.27 -13.02 -0.09
N SER A 267 -13.63 -12.04 -0.72
CA SER A 267 -12.92 -12.23 -2.00
C SER A 267 -11.41 -12.36 -1.82
N ALA A 268 -10.71 -13.01 -2.75
CA ALA A 268 -9.26 -13.18 -2.64
C ALA A 268 -8.52 -13.28 -3.99
N VAL A 269 -7.23 -12.95 -3.97
CA VAL A 269 -6.28 -13.26 -5.05
C VAL A 269 -5.12 -14.05 -4.44
N VAL A 270 -4.92 -15.29 -4.87
CA VAL A 270 -4.03 -16.23 -4.17
C VAL A 270 -3.22 -17.11 -5.11
N GLY A 271 -2.23 -17.82 -4.54
CA GLY A 271 -1.47 -18.90 -5.19
C GLY A 271 -0.01 -18.55 -5.42
N ASP A 272 0.81 -19.53 -5.79
CA ASP A 272 2.25 -19.32 -6.00
C ASP A 272 2.62 -18.84 -7.40
N GLY A 273 1.62 -18.45 -8.20
CA GLY A 273 1.83 -17.91 -9.53
C GLY A 273 2.16 -16.41 -9.53
N ARG A 274 2.31 -15.87 -10.73
CA ARG A 274 2.77 -14.51 -10.99
C ARG A 274 1.70 -13.68 -11.70
N ILE A 275 1.62 -12.40 -11.36
CA ILE A 275 0.89 -11.38 -12.13
C ILE A 275 1.92 -10.34 -12.59
N ASP A 276 2.10 -10.20 -13.90
CA ASP A 276 3.05 -9.25 -14.50
C ASP A 276 2.28 -8.13 -15.22
N GLY A 277 2.39 -6.91 -14.69
CA GLY A 277 1.76 -5.71 -15.23
C GLY A 277 2.38 -5.19 -16.53
N ARG A 278 3.58 -5.67 -16.90
CA ARG A 278 4.30 -5.31 -18.12
C ARG A 278 4.48 -3.81 -18.33
N GLY A 279 4.75 -3.07 -17.24
CA GLY A 279 5.01 -1.63 -17.28
C GLY A 279 6.18 -1.24 -18.21
N TYR A 280 7.16 -2.13 -18.34
CA TYR A 280 8.32 -2.03 -19.24
C TYR A 280 8.01 -2.28 -20.72
N ALA A 281 6.87 -2.90 -21.04
CA ALA A 281 6.61 -3.37 -22.39
C ALA A 281 5.98 -2.28 -23.25
N GLU A 282 6.29 -2.31 -24.55
CA GLU A 282 5.77 -1.34 -25.51
C GLU A 282 4.25 -1.39 -25.58
N LEU A 283 3.61 -0.21 -25.55
CA LEU A 283 2.19 -0.05 -25.73
C LEU A 283 1.80 -0.43 -27.15
N VAL A 284 0.65 -1.10 -27.27
CA VAL A 284 0.01 -1.43 -28.54
C VAL A 284 -1.45 -1.00 -28.50
N THR A 285 -2.10 -0.95 -29.65
CA THR A 285 -3.53 -0.65 -29.76
C THR A 285 -4.19 -1.65 -30.68
N SER A 286 -5.40 -2.12 -30.34
CA SER A 286 -6.26 -2.84 -31.27
C SER A 286 -7.08 -1.94 -32.18
N ASP A 287 -7.05 -0.62 -31.95
CA ASP A 287 -7.77 0.39 -32.72
C ASP A 287 -6.76 1.28 -33.44
N ALA A 288 -6.70 1.18 -34.78
CA ALA A 288 -5.75 1.94 -35.60
C ALA A 288 -5.96 3.46 -35.54
N LYS A 289 -7.12 3.92 -35.06
CA LYS A 289 -7.40 5.35 -34.85
C LYS A 289 -6.94 5.84 -33.49
N TYR A 290 -6.58 4.93 -32.59
CA TYR A 290 -6.08 5.30 -31.29
C TYR A 290 -4.64 5.80 -31.43
N PRO A 291 -4.32 7.00 -30.92
CA PRO A 291 -2.96 7.51 -31.00
C PRO A 291 -2.05 6.69 -30.08
N LEU A 292 -1.19 5.85 -30.67
CA LEU A 292 -0.05 5.30 -29.95
C LEU A 292 1.01 6.39 -29.82
N MET A 293 1.34 6.73 -28.58
CA MET A 293 2.23 7.82 -28.23
C MET A 293 3.68 7.54 -28.68
N LYS A 294 4.33 8.53 -29.25
CA LYS A 294 5.74 8.61 -29.67
C LYS A 294 6.11 10.07 -29.47
N VAL A 295 7.17 10.58 -28.72
CA VAL A 295 7.79 11.92 -28.17
C VAL A 295 8.36 13.28 -28.89
N ASP A 296 7.64 14.46 -29.03
CA ASP A 296 7.74 15.81 -29.70
C ASP A 296 7.55 16.89 -28.63
N MET A 297 8.43 17.85 -28.56
CA MET A 297 8.35 18.89 -27.54
C MET A 297 7.99 20.28 -28.10
N THR A 298 7.51 20.36 -29.34
CA THR A 298 7.38 21.65 -30.05
C THR A 298 5.95 22.18 -30.24
N CYS A 299 4.90 21.42 -29.90
CA CYS A 299 3.51 21.80 -30.18
C CYS A 299 2.64 21.99 -28.91
N SER A 300 1.89 23.09 -28.85
CA SER A 300 0.91 23.41 -27.79
C SER A 300 -0.52 23.22 -28.32
N ASN A 301 -1.18 22.09 -28.01
CA ASN A 301 -2.45 21.69 -28.66
C ASN A 301 -3.62 21.50 -27.67
N THR A 302 -4.85 21.87 -28.09
CA THR A 302 -6.13 21.76 -27.34
C THR A 302 -7.29 21.31 -28.26
N TYR A 303 -8.38 20.81 -27.67
CA TYR A 303 -9.60 20.20 -28.26
C TYR A 303 -10.20 20.95 -29.44
N ALA A 304 -10.13 22.28 -29.41
CA ALA A 304 -10.79 23.12 -30.38
C ALA A 304 -10.22 22.95 -31.79
N ALA A 305 -8.95 22.53 -31.94
CA ALA A 305 -8.28 22.36 -33.22
C ALA A 305 -8.60 21.03 -33.93
N TYR A 306 -8.86 19.95 -33.17
CA TYR A 306 -9.21 18.63 -33.71
C TYR A 306 -10.60 18.65 -34.39
N LYS A 307 -11.57 19.35 -33.79
CA LYS A 307 -12.93 19.48 -34.32
C LYS A 307 -12.99 20.21 -35.68
N SER A 308 -11.95 20.98 -36.03
CA SER A 308 -11.84 21.69 -37.31
C SER A 308 -10.96 21.00 -38.35
N GLY A 309 -10.35 19.85 -38.06
CA GLY A 309 -9.58 19.04 -39.02
C GLY A 309 -8.15 19.53 -39.31
N ASN A 310 -7.52 20.27 -38.39
CA ASN A 310 -6.15 20.77 -38.59
C ASN A 310 -5.10 19.68 -38.28
N VAL A 311 -4.07 19.63 -39.12
CA VAL A 311 -2.90 18.74 -39.01
C VAL A 311 -1.60 19.54 -38.87
N ALA A 312 -0.58 18.96 -38.25
CA ALA A 312 0.78 19.50 -38.22
C ALA A 312 1.40 19.52 -39.64
N PRO A 313 2.53 20.25 -39.86
CA PRO A 313 3.16 20.36 -41.19
C PRO A 313 3.59 19.04 -41.84
N ASP A 314 3.72 17.97 -41.05
CA ASP A 314 4.04 16.61 -41.48
C ASP A 314 2.79 15.74 -41.78
N GLY A 315 1.58 16.29 -41.59
CA GLY A 315 0.31 15.59 -41.80
C GLY A 315 -0.26 14.89 -40.56
N THR A 316 0.36 15.03 -39.38
CA THR A 316 -0.10 14.40 -38.14
C THR A 316 -1.33 15.12 -37.56
N ALA A 317 -2.37 14.38 -37.17
CA ALA A 317 -3.58 14.94 -36.57
C ALA A 317 -3.31 15.48 -35.15
N CYS A 318 -3.70 16.73 -34.88
CA CYS A 318 -3.55 17.35 -33.56
C CYS A 318 -4.70 16.93 -32.63
N ASP A 319 -4.40 16.29 -31.48
CA ASP A 319 -5.37 15.86 -30.46
C ASP A 319 -5.30 16.71 -29.17
N ASP A 320 -6.35 16.64 -28.36
CA ASP A 320 -6.65 17.44 -27.17
C ASP A 320 -5.90 17.02 -25.90
N GLY A 321 -5.05 17.89 -25.39
CA GLY A 321 -4.82 18.01 -23.95
C GLY A 321 -3.72 17.13 -23.38
N GLY A 322 -3.05 16.34 -24.22
CA GLY A 322 -1.73 15.81 -23.93
C GLY A 322 -0.77 16.43 -24.90
N THR A 323 0.40 16.86 -24.45
CA THR A 323 1.54 16.89 -25.35
C THR A 323 1.61 15.47 -25.93
N VAL A 324 1.14 15.29 -27.17
CA VAL A 324 1.57 14.15 -27.99
C VAL A 324 2.99 14.51 -28.28
N VAL A 325 3.79 14.15 -27.32
CA VAL A 325 5.17 14.00 -27.53
C VAL A 325 5.19 12.98 -28.75
N ASP A 326 5.62 13.30 -30.08
CA ASP A 326 6.39 12.65 -31.34
C ASP A 326 7.87 12.08 -31.30
N SER A 327 8.13 10.77 -31.20
CA SER A 327 9.47 10.25 -30.90
C SER A 327 10.20 10.21 -32.21
N LYS A 328 11.39 10.80 -32.28
CA LYS A 328 12.27 10.63 -33.43
C LYS A 328 12.65 9.17 -33.72
N SER A 329 12.26 8.22 -32.86
CA SER A 329 12.42 6.79 -33.04
C SER A 329 11.35 6.21 -33.98
N THR A 330 11.77 5.86 -35.19
CA THR A 330 10.97 5.04 -36.11
C THR A 330 10.94 3.56 -35.70
N VAL A 331 11.59 3.18 -34.59
CA VAL A 331 11.92 1.78 -34.25
C VAL A 331 11.19 1.20 -33.02
N ARG A 332 10.51 1.99 -32.17
CA ARG A 332 9.70 1.46 -31.03
C ARG A 332 8.55 2.37 -30.59
N ASN A 333 7.55 1.81 -29.90
CA ASN A 333 6.49 2.55 -29.20
C ASN A 333 6.91 2.89 -27.76
N MET A 334 6.20 3.82 -27.09
CA MET A 334 6.37 4.10 -25.66
C MET A 334 5.95 2.90 -24.79
N THR A 335 6.43 2.87 -23.56
CA THR A 335 6.03 1.96 -22.48
C THR A 335 5.18 2.71 -21.45
N TRP A 336 4.58 1.99 -20.49
CA TRP A 336 3.91 2.66 -19.37
C TRP A 336 4.89 3.42 -18.48
N TRP A 337 6.10 2.89 -18.27
CA TRP A 337 7.10 3.59 -17.46
C TRP A 337 7.66 4.84 -18.14
N ASP A 338 7.70 4.89 -19.48
CA ASP A 338 7.95 6.14 -20.20
C ASP A 338 6.90 7.21 -19.85
N LEU A 339 5.62 6.83 -19.77
CA LEU A 339 4.53 7.74 -19.38
C LEU A 339 4.67 8.22 -17.94
N ALA A 340 5.03 7.35 -17.01
CA ALA A 340 5.22 7.70 -15.60
C ALA A 340 6.39 8.66 -15.41
N TYR A 341 7.51 8.41 -16.09
CA TYR A 341 8.67 9.29 -16.06
C TYR A 341 8.34 10.68 -16.63
N LEU A 342 7.66 10.74 -17.79
CA LEU A 342 7.22 12.00 -18.40
C LEU A 342 6.24 12.75 -17.49
N GLY A 343 5.25 12.08 -16.92
CA GLY A 343 4.29 12.68 -16.00
C GLY A 343 4.99 13.38 -14.83
N ASN A 344 6.01 12.75 -14.26
CA ASN A 344 6.81 13.33 -13.18
C ASN A 344 7.65 14.54 -13.61
N MET A 345 8.30 14.50 -14.78
CA MET A 345 9.04 15.67 -15.30
C MET A 345 8.13 16.89 -15.48
N VAL A 346 6.91 16.66 -15.95
CA VAL A 346 5.92 17.73 -16.12
C VAL A 346 5.46 18.23 -14.75
N GLN A 347 5.12 17.34 -13.82
CA GLN A 347 4.67 17.70 -12.46
C GLN A 347 5.70 18.51 -11.65
N ASN A 348 7.00 18.36 -11.92
CA ASN A 348 8.08 19.14 -11.30
C ASN A 348 8.27 20.55 -11.93
N GLY A 349 7.26 21.09 -12.61
CA GLY A 349 7.23 22.49 -13.07
C GLY A 349 8.18 22.82 -14.22
N THR A 350 8.82 21.83 -14.85
CA THR A 350 9.78 22.07 -15.95
C THR A 350 9.06 22.29 -17.30
N THR A 351 7.83 21.77 -17.47
CA THR A 351 7.09 21.85 -18.75
C THR A 351 5.57 22.04 -18.65
N GLY A 352 4.94 22.10 -17.46
CA GLY A 352 3.50 22.39 -17.31
C GLY A 352 2.79 21.55 -16.25
N PHE A 353 1.45 21.46 -16.29
CA PHE A 353 0.65 20.58 -15.41
C PHE A 353 0.37 19.27 -16.16
N GLY A 354 1.13 18.22 -15.86
CA GLY A 354 0.98 16.91 -16.50
C GLY A 354 0.66 15.87 -15.45
N SER A 355 -0.09 14.86 -15.84
CA SER A 355 -0.33 13.71 -14.97
C SER A 355 -0.42 12.45 -15.78
N GLN A 356 0.23 11.41 -15.26
CA GLN A 356 0.28 10.10 -15.86
C GLN A 356 -1.08 9.40 -15.81
N SER A 357 -1.46 8.80 -16.93
CA SER A 357 -2.61 7.92 -17.06
C SER A 357 -2.12 6.49 -17.29
N ASN A 358 -1.61 5.89 -16.23
CA ASN A 358 -1.18 4.50 -16.23
C ASN A 358 -2.23 3.68 -15.47
N PHE A 359 -2.57 2.48 -15.97
CA PHE A 359 -3.43 1.59 -15.21
C PHE A 359 -2.72 1.07 -13.95
N ARG A 360 -3.49 0.73 -12.92
CA ARG A 360 -3.01 0.09 -11.69
C ARG A 360 -3.18 -1.42 -11.80
N LEU A 361 -2.33 -2.21 -11.14
CA LEU A 361 -2.43 -3.66 -11.25
C LEU A 361 -3.72 -4.18 -10.58
N MET A 362 -3.99 -3.78 -9.33
CA MET A 362 -5.18 -4.18 -8.58
C MET A 362 -5.79 -3.00 -7.81
N VAL A 363 -7.10 -2.84 -7.93
CA VAL A 363 -7.86 -1.81 -7.20
C VAL A 363 -9.06 -2.45 -6.52
N PHE A 364 -9.16 -2.27 -5.20
CA PHE A 364 -10.25 -2.79 -4.39
C PHE A 364 -10.97 -1.66 -3.66
N ASN A 365 -12.26 -1.47 -3.91
CA ASN A 365 -13.05 -0.42 -3.25
C ASN A 365 -14.17 -1.04 -2.43
N TYR A 366 -14.27 -0.69 -1.16
CA TYR A 366 -15.29 -1.20 -0.25
C TYR A 366 -15.29 -2.73 -0.17
N ALA A 367 -14.47 -3.28 0.73
CA ALA A 367 -14.38 -4.72 0.91
C ALA A 367 -14.51 -5.11 2.39
N LYS A 368 -15.09 -6.28 2.63
CA LYS A 368 -15.11 -6.96 3.92
C LYS A 368 -14.43 -8.32 3.76
N ASN A 369 -13.37 -8.57 4.52
CA ASN A 369 -12.60 -9.81 4.46
C ASN A 369 -11.99 -10.10 3.06
N LEU A 370 -11.03 -9.26 2.66
CA LEU A 370 -10.24 -9.35 1.44
C LEU A 370 -8.87 -9.97 1.73
N THR A 371 -8.41 -10.90 0.88
CA THR A 371 -7.14 -11.61 1.09
C THR A 371 -6.27 -11.61 -0.17
N LEU A 372 -5.00 -11.26 -0.01
CA LEU A 372 -3.92 -11.53 -0.97
C LEU A 372 -2.93 -12.48 -0.31
N TYR A 373 -2.65 -13.63 -0.93
CA TYR A 373 -1.85 -14.69 -0.31
C TYR A 373 -0.95 -15.41 -1.31
N ARG A 374 0.36 -15.46 -1.04
CA ARG A 374 1.41 -16.18 -1.81
C ARG A 374 1.68 -15.71 -3.24
N VAL A 375 0.83 -14.87 -3.80
CA VAL A 375 0.96 -14.40 -5.18
C VAL A 375 2.20 -13.52 -5.34
N THR A 376 2.82 -13.59 -6.53
CA THR A 376 3.91 -12.70 -6.91
C THR A 376 3.40 -11.62 -7.85
N LEU A 377 3.71 -10.36 -7.57
CA LEU A 377 3.32 -9.19 -8.36
C LEU A 377 4.56 -8.54 -8.97
N ASN A 378 4.52 -8.26 -10.27
CA ASN A 378 5.66 -7.71 -10.97
C ASN A 378 5.29 -6.62 -11.97
N ASN A 379 6.25 -5.74 -12.18
CA ASN A 379 6.30 -4.70 -13.19
C ASN A 379 4.98 -3.93 -13.37
N SER A 380 4.35 -3.51 -12.29
CA SER A 380 3.11 -2.73 -12.41
C SER A 380 3.37 -1.43 -13.20
N PRO A 381 2.46 -1.03 -14.13
CA PRO A 381 2.53 0.26 -14.81
C PRO A 381 2.38 1.47 -13.90
N ASN A 382 1.76 1.28 -12.73
CA ASN A 382 1.50 2.27 -11.69
C ASN A 382 1.50 1.51 -10.34
N PHE A 383 0.69 1.91 -9.37
CA PHE A 383 0.54 1.18 -8.10
C PHE A 383 0.11 -0.27 -8.31
N HIS A 384 0.69 -1.19 -7.53
CA HIS A 384 0.36 -2.61 -7.60
C HIS A 384 -0.99 -2.88 -6.93
N VAL A 385 -1.19 -2.49 -5.67
CA VAL A 385 -2.44 -2.80 -4.95
C VAL A 385 -2.97 -1.57 -4.24
N VAL A 386 -4.20 -1.17 -4.58
CA VAL A 386 -4.87 0.01 -3.99
C VAL A 386 -6.21 -0.40 -3.38
N PRO A 387 -6.23 -0.83 -2.11
CA PRO A 387 -7.45 -1.08 -1.38
C PRO A 387 -7.95 0.18 -0.67
N SER A 388 -9.25 0.49 -0.79
CA SER A 388 -9.87 1.66 -0.18
C SER A 388 -11.15 1.30 0.56
N GLY A 389 -11.24 1.70 1.84
CA GLY A 389 -12.42 1.46 2.68
C GLY A 389 -12.65 0.00 2.99
N VAL A 390 -11.62 -0.70 3.48
CA VAL A 390 -11.65 -2.14 3.74
C VAL A 390 -11.73 -2.45 5.23
N ASP A 391 -12.65 -3.33 5.61
CA ASP A 391 -12.76 -3.96 6.93
C ASP A 391 -12.31 -5.42 6.85
N GLY A 392 -11.10 -5.72 7.29
CA GLY A 392 -10.52 -7.06 7.17
C GLY A 392 -9.72 -7.20 5.89
N LEU A 393 -8.47 -6.73 5.87
CA LEU A 393 -7.52 -6.93 4.78
C LEU A 393 -6.35 -7.77 5.28
N THR A 394 -6.09 -8.90 4.62
CA THR A 394 -4.93 -9.76 4.91
C THR A 394 -4.03 -9.84 3.68
N ILE A 395 -2.80 -9.37 3.79
CA ILE A 395 -1.75 -9.50 2.78
C ILE A 395 -0.64 -10.31 3.42
N TRP A 396 -0.48 -11.55 2.95
CA TRP A 396 0.36 -12.53 3.60
C TRP A 396 1.25 -13.28 2.62
N ASN A 397 2.56 -13.30 2.88
CA ASN A 397 3.54 -13.99 2.04
C ASN A 397 3.46 -13.60 0.55
N VAL A 398 3.10 -12.35 0.27
CA VAL A 398 3.08 -11.78 -1.08
C VAL A 398 4.46 -11.27 -1.44
N LYS A 399 4.84 -11.48 -2.69
CA LYS A 399 6.11 -11.00 -3.24
C LYS A 399 5.83 -9.88 -4.24
N VAL A 400 6.51 -8.76 -4.12
CA VAL A 400 6.46 -7.66 -5.10
C VAL A 400 7.88 -7.35 -5.55
N GLN A 401 8.11 -7.40 -6.86
CA GLN A 401 9.40 -7.03 -7.44
C GLN A 401 9.20 -6.23 -8.71
N THR A 402 9.59 -4.96 -8.69
CA THR A 402 9.50 -4.03 -9.81
C THR A 402 10.69 -3.06 -9.81
N PRO A 403 11.51 -3.00 -10.88
CA PRO A 403 11.45 -3.81 -12.10
C PRO A 403 11.93 -5.26 -11.89
N THR A 404 11.62 -6.14 -12.83
CA THR A 404 12.19 -7.50 -12.94
C THR A 404 13.17 -7.60 -14.12
N LEU A 405 13.87 -8.72 -14.27
CA LEU A 405 14.75 -8.97 -15.41
C LEU A 405 14.05 -8.84 -16.78
N ALA A 406 12.75 -9.16 -16.85
CA ALA A 406 11.97 -8.99 -18.06
C ALA A 406 12.02 -7.55 -18.62
N ALA A 407 12.20 -6.55 -17.74
CA ALA A 407 12.36 -5.16 -18.15
C ALA A 407 13.67 -4.91 -18.92
N PHE A 408 14.73 -5.67 -18.62
CA PHE A 408 16.06 -5.54 -19.21
C PHE A 408 16.26 -6.47 -20.43
N ALA A 409 15.45 -7.52 -20.52
CA ALA A 409 15.47 -8.48 -21.61
C ALA A 409 14.67 -7.96 -22.83
N ASN A 410 15.24 -7.06 -23.63
CA ASN A 410 14.68 -6.75 -24.95
C ASN A 410 15.20 -7.73 -26.02
N PRO A 411 14.34 -8.29 -26.90
CA PRO A 411 14.76 -9.02 -28.10
C PRO A 411 15.67 -8.24 -29.09
N ALA A 412 15.78 -6.91 -28.99
CA ALA A 412 16.65 -6.10 -29.87
C ALA A 412 18.04 -5.76 -29.29
N GLY A 413 18.45 -6.33 -28.16
CA GLY A 413 19.81 -6.19 -27.63
C GLY A 413 20.19 -4.79 -27.13
N ASN A 414 19.23 -3.88 -26.94
CA ASN A 414 19.48 -2.49 -26.53
C ASN A 414 19.19 -2.21 -25.04
N GLY A 415 18.79 -3.20 -24.24
CA GLY A 415 18.51 -3.03 -22.80
C GLY A 415 17.19 -2.33 -22.48
N ASN A 416 16.24 -2.26 -23.43
CA ASN A 416 14.93 -1.60 -23.32
C ASN A 416 14.98 -0.24 -22.59
N PRO A 417 15.80 0.72 -23.05
CA PRO A 417 15.91 1.97 -22.36
C PRO A 417 14.57 2.73 -22.43
N LEU A 418 14.34 3.61 -21.45
CA LEU A 418 13.38 4.70 -21.55
C LEU A 418 13.55 5.43 -22.88
N TYR A 419 12.53 6.17 -23.30
CA TYR A 419 12.53 6.92 -24.56
C TYR A 419 13.72 7.88 -24.71
N ASN A 420 14.33 8.30 -23.59
CA ASN A 420 15.52 9.16 -23.54
C ASN A 420 16.87 8.40 -23.65
N GLY A 421 16.84 7.07 -23.80
CA GLY A 421 18.02 6.21 -23.91
C GLY A 421 18.58 5.70 -22.58
N GLN A 422 18.02 6.06 -21.43
CA GLN A 422 18.43 5.54 -20.12
C GLN A 422 17.87 4.15 -19.87
N THR A 423 18.68 3.20 -19.41
CA THR A 423 18.19 1.91 -18.92
C THR A 423 17.31 2.12 -17.68
N PHE A 424 16.34 1.23 -17.47
CA PHE A 424 15.53 1.27 -16.24
C PHE A 424 16.42 1.19 -15.00
N ASN A 425 16.13 2.00 -14.01
CA ASN A 425 16.83 2.05 -12.75
C ASN A 425 15.90 2.54 -11.64
N ALA A 426 16.48 2.63 -10.45
CA ALA A 426 15.77 3.03 -9.26
C ALA A 426 15.03 4.38 -9.39
N ASP A 427 15.66 5.32 -10.07
CA ASP A 427 15.17 6.70 -10.15
C ASP A 427 14.14 6.89 -11.26
N ASN A 428 13.88 5.90 -12.11
CA ASN A 428 13.12 6.11 -13.33
C ASN A 428 11.94 5.15 -13.56
N VAL A 429 11.79 4.12 -12.72
CA VAL A 429 10.57 3.31 -12.58
C VAL A 429 9.70 3.90 -11.46
N LYS A 430 8.93 4.94 -11.77
CA LYS A 430 8.20 5.74 -10.76
C LYS A 430 6.74 5.34 -10.57
N ASN A 431 6.21 5.68 -9.39
CA ASN A 431 4.81 5.51 -8.99
C ASN A 431 4.37 4.05 -9.04
N THR A 432 5.23 3.15 -8.59
CA THR A 432 4.96 1.71 -8.53
C THR A 432 4.72 1.24 -7.10
N ASP A 433 4.10 2.06 -6.25
CA ASP A 433 3.76 1.72 -4.86
C ASP A 433 3.26 0.26 -4.78
N ALA A 434 3.85 -0.54 -3.90
CA ALA A 434 3.48 -1.95 -3.81
C ALA A 434 2.10 -2.08 -3.16
N PHE A 435 1.87 -1.39 -2.04
CA PHE A 435 0.57 -1.38 -1.38
C PHE A 435 0.20 0.02 -0.92
N ASP A 436 -0.94 0.51 -1.38
CA ASP A 436 -1.44 1.85 -1.09
C ASP A 436 -2.85 1.76 -0.46
N PRO A 437 -2.96 1.24 0.78
CA PRO A 437 -4.22 1.11 1.46
C PRO A 437 -4.68 2.44 2.06
N GLY A 438 -5.98 2.75 1.90
CA GLY A 438 -6.54 3.98 2.46
C GLY A 438 -8.03 3.92 2.81
N SER A 439 -8.53 5.00 3.37
CA SER A 439 -9.96 5.20 3.55
C SER A 439 -10.65 5.54 2.23
N ALA A 440 -11.88 5.09 2.08
CA ALA A 440 -12.78 5.58 1.05
C ALA A 440 -13.40 6.92 1.47
N SER A 441 -13.83 7.72 0.50
CA SER A 441 -14.28 9.10 0.71
C SER A 441 -15.62 9.25 1.45
N LYS A 442 -16.45 8.21 1.50
CA LYS A 442 -17.78 8.23 2.12
C LYS A 442 -18.25 6.82 2.52
N PRO A 443 -19.17 6.69 3.49
CA PRO A 443 -19.84 5.42 3.70
C PRO A 443 -20.81 5.15 2.53
N THR A 444 -21.14 3.89 2.29
CA THR A 444 -22.11 3.49 1.27
C THR A 444 -22.91 2.27 1.72
N SER A 445 -24.12 2.11 1.18
CA SER A 445 -24.92 0.89 1.32
C SER A 445 -25.41 0.51 -0.06
N THR A 446 -24.92 -0.62 -0.56
CA THR A 446 -25.07 -1.01 -1.96
C THR A 446 -25.04 -2.52 -2.11
N THR A 447 -25.55 -3.02 -3.24
CA THR A 447 -25.44 -4.43 -3.60
C THR A 447 -23.98 -4.83 -3.83
N LEU A 448 -23.67 -6.09 -3.54
CA LEU A 448 -22.36 -6.68 -3.79
C LEU A 448 -22.16 -6.88 -5.28
N SER A 449 -20.95 -6.69 -5.79
CA SER A 449 -20.62 -7.09 -7.17
C SER A 449 -20.53 -8.61 -7.24
N THR A 450 -21.36 -9.26 -8.05
CA THR A 450 -21.40 -10.74 -8.19
C THR A 450 -20.89 -11.22 -9.53
N GLY A 451 -20.39 -10.30 -10.35
CA GLY A 451 -19.85 -10.51 -11.69
C GLY A 451 -19.49 -9.16 -12.32
N SER A 452 -18.99 -9.20 -13.55
CA SER A 452 -18.63 -8.01 -14.36
C SER A 452 -19.83 -7.08 -14.63
N THR A 453 -21.04 -7.64 -14.66
CA THR A 453 -22.29 -6.94 -14.99
C THR A 453 -23.45 -7.24 -14.04
N THR A 454 -23.21 -8.04 -12.99
CA THR A 454 -24.24 -8.52 -12.07
C THR A 454 -23.96 -8.09 -10.63
N SER A 455 -25.03 -7.96 -9.84
CA SER A 455 -24.95 -7.65 -8.42
C SER A 455 -25.91 -8.51 -7.60
N SER A 456 -25.67 -8.61 -6.30
CA SER A 456 -26.59 -9.26 -5.36
C SER A 456 -27.93 -8.52 -5.29
N THR A 457 -28.95 -9.17 -4.72
CA THR A 457 -30.27 -8.55 -4.51
C THR A 457 -30.33 -7.65 -3.28
N GLY A 458 -29.65 -8.05 -2.19
CA GLY A 458 -29.60 -7.30 -0.94
C GLY A 458 -28.37 -6.39 -0.85
N ALA A 459 -28.55 -5.23 -0.20
CA ALA A 459 -27.48 -4.28 0.05
C ALA A 459 -26.65 -4.66 1.30
N VAL A 460 -25.38 -4.27 1.28
CA VAL A 460 -24.42 -4.37 2.38
C VAL A 460 -23.86 -2.98 2.66
N SER A 461 -23.76 -2.64 3.94
CA SER A 461 -23.24 -1.36 4.42
C SER A 461 -21.73 -1.40 4.52
N PHE A 462 -21.04 -0.42 3.97
CA PHE A 462 -19.60 -0.22 4.10
C PHE A 462 -19.38 1.15 4.70
N ASP A 463 -18.69 1.22 5.84
CA ASP A 463 -18.44 2.50 6.50
C ASP A 463 -17.36 3.32 5.79
N GLY A 464 -16.48 2.69 5.00
CA GLY A 464 -15.46 3.36 4.19
C GLY A 464 -14.16 3.64 4.94
N TYR A 465 -14.00 3.20 6.17
CA TYR A 465 -12.73 3.26 6.88
C TYR A 465 -11.79 2.13 6.44
N LEU A 466 -10.49 2.33 6.63
CA LEU A 466 -9.55 1.20 6.64
C LEU A 466 -9.40 0.73 8.08
N LYS A 467 -9.77 -0.53 8.34
CA LYS A 467 -9.65 -1.17 9.64
C LYS A 467 -9.42 -2.67 9.48
N ASN A 468 -8.92 -3.29 10.54
CA ASN A 468 -8.68 -4.73 10.55
C ASN A 468 -7.72 -5.21 9.44
N PHE A 469 -6.57 -4.58 9.37
CA PHE A 469 -5.49 -4.77 8.40
C PHE A 469 -4.32 -5.59 8.96
N VAL A 470 -3.80 -6.53 8.17
CA VAL A 470 -2.55 -7.26 8.41
C VAL A 470 -1.71 -7.30 7.14
N PHE A 471 -0.46 -6.87 7.25
CA PHE A 471 0.57 -6.99 6.23
C PHE A 471 1.76 -7.76 6.81
N ALA A 472 1.83 -9.07 6.53
CA ALA A 472 2.83 -9.90 7.17
C ALA A 472 3.55 -10.90 6.26
N TYR A 473 4.81 -11.21 6.60
CA TYR A 473 5.64 -12.20 5.91
C TYR A 473 5.92 -11.89 4.43
N ASN A 474 5.81 -10.63 4.03
CA ASN A 474 5.93 -10.22 2.64
C ASN A 474 7.37 -9.87 2.25
N TYR A 475 7.63 -9.91 0.95
CA TYR A 475 8.90 -9.51 0.33
C TYR A 475 8.63 -8.42 -0.69
N VAL A 476 9.16 -7.22 -0.48
CA VAL A 476 8.77 -6.04 -1.26
C VAL A 476 10.00 -5.31 -1.77
N SER A 477 10.05 -5.15 -3.10
CA SER A 477 11.03 -4.33 -3.79
C SER A 477 10.33 -3.59 -4.93
N THR A 478 10.30 -2.27 -4.87
CA THR A 478 9.60 -1.45 -5.86
C THR A 478 10.22 -0.06 -6.01
N GLY A 479 9.83 0.70 -7.03
CA GLY A 479 10.35 2.05 -7.27
C GLY A 479 9.64 3.21 -6.60
N ASP A 480 8.77 2.91 -5.64
CA ASP A 480 8.16 3.91 -4.75
C ASP A 480 7.90 3.28 -3.37
N ASP A 481 6.85 3.68 -2.64
CA ASP A 481 6.53 3.13 -1.32
C ASP A 481 6.25 1.61 -1.35
N ASP A 482 6.93 0.86 -0.47
CA ASP A 482 6.69 -0.58 -0.27
C ASP A 482 5.32 -0.82 0.40
N ILE A 483 4.95 0.09 1.30
CA ILE A 483 3.57 0.25 1.76
C ILE A 483 3.35 1.71 2.18
N ALA A 484 2.20 2.29 1.79
CA ALA A 484 1.81 3.65 2.15
C ALA A 484 0.40 3.69 2.74
N LEU A 485 0.27 3.84 4.07
CA LEU A 485 -1.02 4.03 4.71
C LEU A 485 -1.56 5.45 4.42
N LYS A 486 -2.72 5.55 3.77
CA LYS A 486 -3.31 6.84 3.39
C LYS A 486 -4.65 7.11 4.07
N GLY A 487 -4.65 8.00 5.06
CA GLY A 487 -5.85 8.66 5.60
C GLY A 487 -6.44 9.67 4.61
N SER A 488 -6.84 9.21 3.43
CA SER A 488 -7.24 10.06 2.30
C SER A 488 -8.57 10.78 2.53
N SER A 489 -8.67 12.05 2.10
CA SER A 489 -9.83 12.99 2.23
C SER A 489 -10.08 13.48 3.67
N ASN A 490 -10.60 14.69 3.90
CA ASN A 490 -10.90 15.20 5.27
C ASN A 490 -12.29 15.85 5.34
N PRO A 491 -13.19 15.42 6.28
CA PRO A 491 -13.12 14.15 7.00
C PRO A 491 -13.22 13.00 5.99
N SER A 492 -12.71 11.81 6.33
CA SER A 492 -12.99 10.62 5.53
C SER A 492 -13.31 9.45 6.43
N PRO A 493 -14.42 8.76 6.16
CA PRO A 493 -15.54 9.14 5.32
C PRO A 493 -16.10 10.55 5.66
N ALA A 494 -16.50 11.29 4.63
CA ALA A 494 -16.91 12.69 4.71
C ALA A 494 -17.93 12.98 5.83
N GLY A 495 -17.65 14.01 6.63
CA GLY A 495 -18.54 14.46 7.71
C GLY A 495 -18.50 13.63 8.98
N SER A 496 -17.66 12.59 9.07
CA SER A 496 -17.63 11.71 10.24
C SER A 496 -16.94 12.27 11.48
N GLY A 497 -15.94 13.14 11.30
CA GLY A 497 -15.09 13.61 12.40
C GLY A 497 -14.18 12.52 13.01
N LEU A 498 -14.05 11.36 12.37
CA LEU A 498 -13.21 10.26 12.83
C LEU A 498 -11.99 10.07 11.92
N PHE A 499 -10.97 9.40 12.46
CA PHE A 499 -9.78 9.00 11.71
C PHE A 499 -10.10 8.11 10.52
N GLY A 500 -9.49 8.38 9.36
CA GLY A 500 -9.64 7.57 8.15
C GLY A 500 -9.07 6.16 8.31
N ILE A 501 -7.97 6.07 9.05
CA ILE A 501 -7.35 4.80 9.48
C ILE A 501 -7.28 4.80 11.01
N ASP A 502 -7.85 3.78 11.63
CA ASP A 502 -7.84 3.60 13.08
C ASP A 502 -7.76 2.11 13.43
N GLY A 503 -6.58 1.66 13.85
CA GLY A 503 -6.38 0.28 14.28
C GLY A 503 -6.96 -0.10 15.64
N ASN A 504 -7.58 0.80 16.42
CA ASN A 504 -8.36 0.40 17.60
C ASN A 504 -9.86 0.30 17.29
N ARG A 505 -10.25 0.64 16.06
CA ARG A 505 -11.64 0.52 15.63
C ARG A 505 -11.98 -0.92 15.32
N ASP A 506 -13.01 -1.43 16.00
CA ASP A 506 -13.60 -2.74 15.75
C ASP A 506 -12.55 -3.85 15.65
N VAL A 507 -11.57 -3.84 16.56
CA VAL A 507 -10.45 -4.79 16.57
C VAL A 507 -11.00 -6.21 16.62
N ARG A 508 -10.65 -7.01 15.60
CA ARG A 508 -11.02 -8.44 15.53
C ARG A 508 -10.56 -9.22 16.75
N SER A 509 -11.35 -10.20 17.17
CA SER A 509 -11.07 -11.02 18.36
C SER A 509 -9.80 -11.87 18.26
N ASP A 510 -9.33 -12.12 17.04
CA ASP A 510 -8.12 -12.89 16.74
C ASP A 510 -6.85 -12.06 16.63
N ARG A 511 -6.88 -10.77 16.98
CA ARG A 511 -5.72 -9.87 16.90
C ARG A 511 -5.60 -8.97 18.12
N LYS A 512 -4.37 -8.59 18.44
CA LYS A 512 -4.09 -7.59 19.50
C LYS A 512 -4.31 -6.15 19.04
N ALA A 513 -4.11 -5.88 17.76
CA ALA A 513 -4.28 -4.56 17.15
C ALA A 513 -4.97 -4.68 15.78
N GLY A 514 -5.67 -3.64 15.39
CA GLY A 514 -6.46 -3.60 14.16
C GLY A 514 -5.66 -3.24 12.91
N VAL A 515 -4.48 -2.62 13.01
CA VAL A 515 -3.56 -2.38 11.87
C VAL A 515 -2.16 -2.87 12.27
N VAL A 516 -1.67 -3.90 11.58
CA VAL A 516 -0.36 -4.52 11.87
C VAL A 516 0.46 -4.72 10.59
N ILE A 517 1.74 -4.32 10.65
CA ILE A 517 2.75 -4.54 9.60
C ILE A 517 3.94 -5.30 10.23
N ALA A 518 4.07 -6.60 9.97
CA ALA A 518 5.02 -7.43 10.71
C ALA A 518 5.74 -8.51 9.90
N HIS A 519 6.96 -8.88 10.29
CA HIS A 519 7.70 -10.00 9.69
C HIS A 519 8.01 -9.82 8.19
N ASN A 520 8.14 -8.58 7.71
CA ASN A 520 8.37 -8.32 6.29
C ASN A 520 9.85 -8.08 5.99
N HIS A 521 10.25 -8.45 4.78
CA HIS A 521 11.55 -8.13 4.20
C HIS A 521 11.35 -7.07 3.12
N ILE A 522 11.80 -5.86 3.44
CA ILE A 522 11.75 -4.69 2.57
C ILE A 522 13.13 -4.50 1.95
N TYR A 523 13.17 -4.34 0.64
CA TYR A 523 14.40 -4.15 -0.13
C TYR A 523 14.41 -2.73 -0.68
N TRP A 524 14.85 -2.56 -1.92
CA TRP A 524 14.77 -1.29 -2.62
C TRP A 524 13.33 -0.76 -2.72
N GLY A 525 13.13 0.50 -2.33
CA GLY A 525 11.83 1.20 -2.28
C GLY A 525 11.82 2.36 -1.28
N HIS A 526 10.68 3.03 -1.12
CA HIS A 526 10.47 4.12 -0.15
C HIS A 526 9.90 3.63 1.20
N GLY A 527 10.05 2.34 1.51
CA GLY A 527 9.89 1.78 2.85
C GLY A 527 8.46 1.72 3.34
N ILE A 528 8.32 1.61 4.67
CA ILE A 528 7.03 1.59 5.36
C ILE A 528 6.64 3.04 5.64
N SER A 529 5.64 3.52 4.91
CA SER A 529 5.22 4.90 4.85
C SER A 529 3.81 5.14 5.42
N ILE A 530 3.62 6.31 6.02
CA ILE A 530 2.32 6.95 6.23
C ILE A 530 2.26 8.21 5.38
N GLY A 531 1.20 8.33 4.57
CA GLY A 531 0.92 9.50 3.75
C GLY A 531 1.34 9.38 2.27
N SER A 532 1.48 10.48 1.54
CA SER A 532 1.34 11.86 2.02
C SER A 532 -0.09 12.28 2.38
N GLU A 533 -1.08 11.56 1.88
CA GLU A 533 -2.52 11.76 2.10
C GLU A 533 -2.91 11.40 3.55
N THR A 534 -2.61 12.30 4.49
CA THR A 534 -2.93 12.18 5.92
C THR A 534 -4.18 12.96 6.32
N ASN A 535 -4.94 13.47 5.35
CA ASN A 535 -6.06 14.39 5.51
C ASN A 535 -7.10 13.99 6.59
N ALA A 536 -7.58 12.75 6.59
CA ALA A 536 -8.50 12.21 7.60
C ALA A 536 -7.78 11.69 8.85
N GLY A 537 -6.46 11.75 8.88
CA GLY A 537 -5.63 11.21 9.94
C GLY A 537 -5.45 9.69 9.89
N VAL A 538 -4.41 9.24 10.60
CA VAL A 538 -3.97 7.85 10.70
C VAL A 538 -3.58 7.60 12.15
N THR A 539 -4.18 6.58 12.77
CA THR A 539 -3.87 6.26 14.17
C THR A 539 -3.91 4.77 14.48
N ASN A 540 -3.24 4.38 15.58
CA ASN A 540 -3.22 3.02 16.13
C ASN A 540 -2.61 2.02 15.13
N VAL A 541 -1.37 2.28 14.71
CA VAL A 541 -0.62 1.45 13.74
C VAL A 541 0.59 0.82 14.41
N GLN A 542 0.68 -0.52 14.33
CA GLN A 542 1.79 -1.28 14.90
C GLN A 542 2.67 -1.87 13.79
N VAL A 543 3.96 -1.60 13.86
CA VAL A 543 4.96 -2.04 12.89
C VAL A 543 6.09 -2.73 13.64
N TYR A 544 6.31 -4.03 13.43
CA TYR A 544 7.38 -4.74 14.16
C TYR A 544 8.00 -5.93 13.44
N ASP A 545 9.21 -6.32 13.85
CA ASP A 545 9.96 -7.44 13.26
C ASP A 545 10.08 -7.31 11.73
N ASN A 546 10.51 -6.13 11.25
CA ASN A 546 10.73 -5.88 9.83
C ASN A 546 12.21 -5.65 9.56
N SER A 547 12.68 -6.08 8.39
CA SER A 547 14.04 -5.82 7.92
C SER A 547 14.03 -4.94 6.68
N PHE A 548 14.93 -3.96 6.60
CA PHE A 548 15.15 -3.12 5.44
C PHE A 548 16.57 -3.32 4.92
N TRP A 549 16.71 -3.68 3.64
CA TRP A 549 18.02 -3.87 3.02
C TRP A 549 18.12 -3.08 1.71
N ASP A 550 18.97 -2.05 1.70
CA ASP A 550 19.23 -1.20 0.52
C ASP A 550 17.98 -0.42 0.05
N SER A 551 17.12 -0.05 0.99
CA SER A 551 15.95 0.79 0.73
C SER A 551 16.34 2.25 0.57
N GLU A 552 15.61 3.03 -0.24
CA GLU A 552 15.83 4.49 -0.24
C GLU A 552 15.35 5.09 1.09
N GLU A 553 14.20 4.64 1.58
CA GLU A 553 13.65 5.08 2.85
C GLU A 553 13.35 3.86 3.74
N GLY A 554 13.59 3.99 5.05
CA GLY A 554 13.20 3.00 6.05
C GLY A 554 11.78 3.26 6.57
N LEU A 555 11.69 3.89 7.73
CA LEU A 555 10.41 4.28 8.34
C LEU A 555 10.08 5.73 8.00
N ARG A 556 8.87 5.97 7.48
CA ARG A 556 8.51 7.27 6.92
C ARG A 556 7.12 7.76 7.32
N ILE A 557 7.02 9.02 7.70
CA ILE A 557 5.75 9.76 7.80
C ILE A 557 5.88 11.05 7.00
N LYS A 558 5.03 11.21 6.00
CA LYS A 558 5.04 12.34 5.07
C LYS A 558 3.70 13.06 5.06
N SER A 559 3.74 14.39 5.10
CA SER A 559 2.58 15.26 4.86
C SER A 559 3.04 16.63 4.34
N ASP A 560 2.09 17.53 4.11
CA ASP A 560 2.34 18.92 3.77
C ASP A 560 1.15 19.83 4.14
N TYR A 561 1.34 21.14 3.99
CA TYR A 561 0.36 22.16 4.30
C TYR A 561 -0.88 22.17 3.40
N ALA A 562 -0.91 21.37 2.32
CA ALA A 562 -2.10 21.17 1.49
C ALA A 562 -2.90 19.93 1.92
N ARG A 563 -2.35 19.12 2.82
CA ARG A 563 -2.98 17.88 3.29
C ARG A 563 -3.31 17.94 4.78
N GLY A 564 -2.37 18.42 5.60
CA GLY A 564 -2.49 18.46 7.05
C GLY A 564 -2.79 17.11 7.68
N GLY A 565 -3.51 17.12 8.79
CA GLY A 565 -4.10 15.93 9.38
C GLY A 565 -3.28 15.33 10.51
N GLU A 566 -3.97 14.50 11.28
CA GLU A 566 -3.52 13.97 12.56
C GLU A 566 -2.88 12.59 12.40
N VAL A 567 -1.63 12.43 12.79
CA VAL A 567 -0.94 11.13 12.77
C VAL A 567 -0.46 10.83 14.18
N SER A 568 -1.11 9.87 14.83
CA SER A 568 -0.85 9.60 16.25
C SER A 568 -1.01 8.16 16.69
N ASN A 569 -0.41 7.80 17.82
CA ASN A 569 -0.36 6.44 18.35
C ASN A 569 0.22 5.44 17.33
N ILE A 570 1.46 5.71 16.93
CA ILE A 570 2.21 4.89 15.97
C ILE A 570 3.37 4.22 16.70
N HIS A 571 3.49 2.91 16.56
CA HIS A 571 4.47 2.11 17.28
C HIS A 571 5.33 1.32 16.30
N TYR A 572 6.64 1.56 16.36
CA TYR A 572 7.66 0.82 15.62
C TYR A 572 8.52 0.04 16.61
N SER A 573 8.67 -1.28 16.46
CA SER A 573 9.57 -2.06 17.32
C SER A 573 10.32 -3.18 16.61
N ASP A 574 11.53 -3.50 17.07
CA ASP A 574 12.27 -4.69 16.63
C ASP A 574 12.58 -4.66 15.12
N ILE A 575 13.31 -3.62 14.69
CA ILE A 575 13.55 -3.35 13.26
C ILE A 575 15.05 -3.27 12.98
N CYS A 576 15.49 -3.97 11.94
CA CYS A 576 16.85 -3.88 11.41
C CYS A 576 16.84 -3.13 10.08
N ILE A 577 17.63 -2.07 9.96
CA ILE A 577 17.76 -1.24 8.76
C ILE A 577 19.22 -1.27 8.33
N ARG A 578 19.50 -1.73 7.12
CA ARG A 578 20.86 -1.77 6.56
C ARG A 578 20.93 -1.04 5.23
N ASP A 579 21.91 -0.16 5.11
CA ASP A 579 22.26 0.58 3.90
C ASP A 579 21.09 1.40 3.32
N ALA A 580 20.23 1.95 4.19
CA ALA A 580 19.14 2.83 3.77
C ALA A 580 19.63 4.26 3.56
N LYS A 581 19.18 4.94 2.49
CA LYS A 581 19.53 6.37 2.26
C LYS A 581 18.99 7.28 3.36
N ASN A 582 17.72 7.13 3.79
CA ASN A 582 17.28 7.61 5.10
C ASN A 582 16.63 6.46 5.89
N ALA A 583 17.16 6.17 7.07
CA ALA A 583 16.60 5.15 7.96
C ALA A 583 15.28 5.62 8.58
N LEU A 584 15.19 6.91 8.92
CA LEU A 584 14.04 7.55 9.56
C LEU A 584 13.71 8.85 8.84
N LEU A 585 12.49 8.99 8.31
CA LEU A 585 12.05 10.18 7.57
C LEU A 585 10.64 10.63 8.02
N PHE A 586 10.61 11.53 9.01
CA PHE A 586 9.38 12.12 9.55
C PHE A 586 9.36 13.60 9.17
N THR A 587 8.54 13.96 8.18
CA THR A 587 8.55 15.32 7.63
C THR A 587 7.17 15.80 7.17
N PRO A 588 6.75 17.00 7.60
CA PRO A 588 5.55 17.67 7.10
C PRO A 588 5.86 18.61 5.93
N TYR A 589 7.01 18.45 5.27
CA TYR A 589 7.47 19.29 4.15
C TYR A 589 7.63 18.48 2.86
N TYR A 590 6.74 17.52 2.62
CA TYR A 590 6.90 16.53 1.55
C TYR A 590 6.76 17.11 0.14
N SER A 591 5.81 18.03 -0.09
CA SER A 591 5.54 18.55 -1.43
C SER A 591 5.34 20.06 -1.46
N THR A 592 5.57 20.65 -2.63
CA THR A 592 5.43 22.09 -2.90
C THR A 592 4.03 22.45 -3.42
N LYS A 593 2.99 21.68 -3.05
CA LYS A 593 1.61 21.95 -3.47
C LYS A 593 1.18 23.36 -3.08
N ALA A 594 0.27 23.98 -3.83
CA ALA A 594 -0.24 25.30 -3.42
C ALA A 594 -1.04 25.18 -2.10
N VAL A 595 -0.96 26.22 -1.26
CA VAL A 595 -1.78 26.32 -0.05
C VAL A 595 -3.27 26.31 -0.48
N PRO A 596 -4.14 25.51 0.16
CA PRO A 596 -5.57 25.51 -0.15
C PRO A 596 -6.19 26.90 0.02
N ALA A 597 -7.23 27.21 -0.76
CA ALA A 597 -7.92 28.50 -0.66
C ALA A 597 -8.53 28.77 0.74
N SER A 598 -8.81 27.71 1.50
CA SER A 598 -9.25 27.77 2.89
C SER A 598 -8.13 28.07 3.90
N GLY A 599 -6.89 28.23 3.44
CA GLY A 599 -5.69 28.35 4.28
C GLY A 599 -4.91 27.03 4.40
N PRO A 600 -3.72 27.07 5.03
CA PRO A 600 -2.90 25.88 5.24
C PRO A 600 -3.62 24.87 6.15
N LEU A 601 -3.48 23.59 5.83
CA LEU A 601 -3.86 22.48 6.66
C LEU A 601 -2.63 22.02 7.43
N TYR A 602 -2.68 22.06 8.76
CA TYR A 602 -1.53 21.80 9.61
C TYR A 602 -1.37 20.29 9.86
N PRO A 603 -0.24 19.66 9.48
CA PRO A 603 0.07 18.31 9.89
C PRO A 603 0.44 18.29 11.37
N ASN A 604 -0.06 17.31 12.11
CA ASN A 604 0.25 17.11 13.52
C ASN A 604 0.71 15.68 13.73
N PHE A 605 1.96 15.50 14.16
CA PHE A 605 2.58 14.19 14.37
C PHE A 605 2.94 14.04 15.85
N HIS A 606 2.23 13.18 16.58
CA HIS A 606 2.46 12.98 18.01
C HIS A 606 2.18 11.56 18.47
N ASP A 607 2.54 11.21 19.71
CA ASP A 607 2.39 9.84 20.25
C ASP A 607 3.02 8.77 19.35
N ILE A 608 4.24 9.06 18.88
CA ILE A 608 5.03 8.12 18.08
C ILE A 608 6.09 7.49 18.98
N SER A 609 6.24 6.18 18.92
CA SER A 609 7.28 5.44 19.65
C SER A 609 8.08 4.57 18.70
N ILE A 610 9.40 4.61 18.86
CA ILE A 610 10.35 3.75 18.18
C ILE A 610 11.14 3.02 19.26
N ALA A 611 11.10 1.69 19.25
CA ALA A 611 11.75 0.82 20.21
C ALA A 611 12.63 -0.23 19.53
N ASN A 612 13.78 -0.59 20.07
CA ASN A 612 14.62 -1.70 19.58
C ASN A 612 14.88 -1.61 18.06
N VAL A 613 15.59 -0.59 17.61
CA VAL A 613 15.92 -0.40 16.19
C VAL A 613 17.43 -0.29 16.01
N VAL A 614 17.96 -1.12 15.11
CA VAL A 614 19.38 -1.10 14.73
C VAL A 614 19.52 -0.61 13.29
N ILE A 615 20.29 0.47 13.12
CA ILE A 615 20.66 1.06 11.83
C ILE A 615 22.11 0.66 11.51
N MET A 616 22.33 0.09 10.33
CA MET A 616 23.62 -0.43 9.89
C MET A 616 24.09 0.35 8.67
N GLY A 617 25.29 0.91 8.75
CA GLY A 617 25.87 1.77 7.72
C GLY A 617 25.46 3.25 7.83
N THR A 618 25.77 4.01 6.78
CA THR A 618 25.47 5.45 6.71
C THR A 618 24.03 5.70 6.32
N ALA A 619 23.33 6.58 7.03
CA ALA A 619 21.93 6.90 6.74
C ALA A 619 21.55 8.32 7.15
N GLY A 620 20.56 8.89 6.45
CA GLY A 620 19.84 10.08 6.89
C GLY A 620 18.82 9.79 7.98
N VAL A 621 18.65 10.74 8.90
CA VAL A 621 17.57 10.76 9.90
C VAL A 621 16.93 12.14 9.88
N LYS A 622 15.64 12.23 9.58
CA LYS A 622 14.88 13.49 9.61
C LYS A 622 13.72 13.40 10.58
N LEU A 623 13.72 14.30 11.57
CA LEU A 623 12.75 14.35 12.67
C LEU A 623 12.18 15.77 12.74
N GLN A 624 11.13 16.02 11.99
CA GLN A 624 10.60 17.37 11.81
C GLN A 624 9.13 17.47 12.23
N GLY A 625 8.81 18.45 13.06
CA GLY A 625 7.44 18.94 13.25
C GLY A 625 7.11 20.09 12.29
N PHE A 626 5.95 20.71 12.49
CA PHE A 626 5.40 21.72 11.60
C PHE A 626 5.32 23.10 12.28
N GLU A 627 6.30 23.96 12.01
CA GLU A 627 6.23 25.42 12.23
C GLU A 627 7.19 26.19 11.30
N ALA A 628 8.42 25.68 11.13
CA ALA A 628 9.42 26.23 10.21
C ALA A 628 8.84 26.23 8.78
N ASN A 629 8.89 27.34 8.06
CA ASN A 629 8.33 27.47 6.70
C ASN A 629 6.78 27.51 6.58
N THR A 630 6.04 27.82 7.67
CA THR A 630 4.60 28.17 7.59
C THR A 630 4.32 29.47 6.81
N GLY A 631 5.27 30.04 6.06
CA GLY A 631 5.04 31.28 5.27
C GLY A 631 4.59 32.50 6.09
N GLY A 632 4.75 32.48 7.42
CA GLY A 632 4.28 33.54 8.32
C GLY A 632 2.78 33.49 8.64
N TYR A 633 2.11 32.34 8.47
CA TYR A 633 0.66 32.20 8.72
C TYR A 633 0.23 32.23 10.19
N GLY A 634 1.16 32.27 11.15
CA GLY A 634 0.86 32.39 12.59
C GLY A 634 0.22 31.13 13.18
N GLU A 635 1.02 30.37 13.92
CA GLU A 635 0.67 29.38 14.96
C GLU A 635 -0.66 28.62 14.83
N PRO A 636 -0.58 27.32 14.53
CA PRO A 636 -0.12 26.40 15.57
C PRO A 636 1.21 25.71 15.26
N ALA A 637 2.19 25.87 16.14
CA ALA A 637 3.35 25.00 16.24
C ALA A 637 2.92 23.58 16.66
N PHE A 638 2.99 22.64 15.73
CA PHE A 638 2.84 21.21 16.04
C PHE A 638 4.22 20.56 16.02
N PRO A 639 4.94 20.54 17.17
CA PRO A 639 6.20 19.84 17.22
C PRO A 639 5.97 18.34 17.00
N LEU A 640 6.91 17.67 16.34
CA LEU A 640 6.95 16.22 16.30
C LEU A 640 7.14 15.70 17.74
N VAL A 641 6.15 15.00 18.28
CA VAL A 641 6.26 14.38 19.62
C VAL A 641 6.55 12.89 19.46
N MET A 642 7.75 12.48 19.86
CA MET A 642 8.24 11.12 19.65
C MET A 642 9.11 10.62 20.82
N SER A 643 9.02 9.33 21.11
CA SER A 643 9.96 8.62 21.99
C SER A 643 10.83 7.65 21.19
N LEU A 644 12.13 7.63 21.50
CA LEU A 644 13.11 6.70 20.95
C LEU A 644 13.73 5.94 22.11
N THR A 645 13.52 4.63 22.14
CA THR A 645 14.04 3.71 23.16
C THR A 645 14.87 2.64 22.46
N ASP A 646 16.13 2.47 22.83
CA ASP A 646 17.00 1.45 22.21
C ASP A 646 17.08 1.62 20.68
N VAL A 647 17.31 2.86 20.22
CA VAL A 647 17.48 3.20 18.79
C VAL A 647 18.94 3.54 18.54
N VAL A 648 19.62 2.64 17.83
CA VAL A 648 21.09 2.65 17.74
C VAL A 648 21.57 2.43 16.32
N ALA A 649 22.69 3.07 15.97
CA ALA A 649 23.44 2.85 14.76
C ALA A 649 24.76 2.13 15.07
N ASP A 650 25.21 1.23 14.19
CA ASP A 650 26.55 0.62 14.28
C ASP A 650 27.69 1.62 14.01
N THR A 651 27.38 2.66 13.24
CA THR A 651 28.28 3.73 12.82
C THR A 651 27.64 5.09 13.09
N PRO A 652 27.54 5.55 14.36
CA PRO A 652 26.85 6.79 14.71
C PRO A 652 27.35 8.04 13.98
N ASP A 653 28.65 8.09 13.63
CA ASP A 653 29.24 9.19 12.86
C ASP A 653 28.85 9.17 11.37
N GLY A 654 28.33 8.04 10.88
CA GLY A 654 27.73 7.89 9.55
C GLY A 654 26.28 8.37 9.46
N ILE A 655 25.68 8.79 10.57
CA ILE A 655 24.28 9.23 10.62
C ILE A 655 24.19 10.75 10.44
N SER A 656 23.48 11.18 9.40
CA SER A 656 23.17 12.59 9.15
C SER A 656 21.79 12.94 9.69
N THR A 657 21.73 13.60 10.84
CA THR A 657 20.47 14.00 11.48
C THR A 657 20.05 15.42 11.14
N ILE A 658 18.79 15.60 10.75
CA ILE A 658 18.09 16.88 10.67
C ILE A 658 16.92 16.82 11.64
N ALA A 659 16.91 17.68 12.66
CA ALA A 659 15.79 17.84 13.58
C ALA A 659 15.34 19.30 13.64
N SER A 660 14.03 19.51 13.60
CA SER A 660 13.40 20.82 13.74
C SER A 660 12.01 20.65 14.34
N ASP A 661 11.62 21.55 15.24
CA ASP A 661 10.26 21.60 15.79
C ASP A 661 9.88 20.24 16.41
N ALA A 662 10.69 19.74 17.33
CA ALA A 662 10.56 18.38 17.81
C ALA A 662 10.68 18.31 19.34
N ASN A 663 9.81 17.52 19.96
CA ASN A 663 9.89 17.14 21.36
C ASN A 663 10.21 15.64 21.44
N LEU A 664 11.48 15.34 21.71
CA LEU A 664 12.03 14.00 21.64
C LEU A 664 12.37 13.50 23.03
N THR A 665 11.87 12.31 23.38
CA THR A 665 12.28 11.59 24.59
C THR A 665 13.23 10.46 24.20
N LEU A 666 14.44 10.45 24.74
CA LEU A 666 15.49 9.49 24.39
C LEU A 666 15.83 8.59 25.57
N HIS A 667 15.83 7.28 25.33
CA HIS A 667 16.32 6.28 26.27
C HIS A 667 17.24 5.30 25.53
N ASN A 668 18.52 5.23 25.92
CA ASN A 668 19.50 4.35 25.27
C ASN A 668 19.57 4.54 23.73
N VAL A 669 19.82 5.78 23.30
CA VAL A 669 19.91 6.16 21.87
C VAL A 669 21.34 6.62 21.56
N ASN A 670 21.94 6.20 20.44
CA ASN A 670 23.27 6.68 20.02
C ASN A 670 23.26 7.60 18.79
N LEU A 671 22.08 7.89 18.22
CA LEU A 671 21.92 8.79 17.08
C LEU A 671 22.35 10.23 17.45
N PRO A 672 22.94 11.00 16.51
CA PRO A 672 23.38 12.38 16.77
C PRO A 672 22.20 13.36 16.81
N VAL A 673 21.39 13.27 17.87
CA VAL A 673 20.22 14.12 18.14
C VAL A 673 20.56 15.05 19.31
N PHE A 674 20.40 16.35 19.12
CA PHE A 674 20.76 17.38 20.11
C PHE A 674 19.64 18.40 20.29
N ALA A 675 19.48 18.91 21.52
CA ALA A 675 18.60 20.03 21.78
C ALA A 675 19.09 21.28 21.02
N SER A 676 18.15 22.08 20.51
CA SER A 676 18.47 23.30 19.75
C SER A 676 17.36 24.32 19.95
N THR A 677 17.70 25.46 20.58
CA THR A 677 16.76 26.57 20.68
C THR A 677 16.47 27.19 19.31
N ALA A 678 17.48 27.26 18.43
CA ALA A 678 17.34 27.86 17.10
C ALA A 678 16.38 27.08 16.19
N ASN A 679 16.36 25.75 16.30
CA ASN A 679 15.48 24.87 15.52
C ASN A 679 14.30 24.33 16.35
N ARG A 680 14.04 24.89 17.54
CA ARG A 680 13.01 24.46 18.51
C ARG A 680 12.97 22.94 18.75
N VAL A 681 14.14 22.34 18.99
CA VAL A 681 14.27 20.93 19.35
C VAL A 681 14.44 20.83 20.87
N VAL A 682 13.48 20.20 21.52
CA VAL A 682 13.51 19.81 22.93
C VAL A 682 13.89 18.34 23.01
N VAL A 683 14.90 18.02 23.82
CA VAL A 683 15.33 16.65 24.09
C VAL A 683 15.24 16.39 25.58
N ASN A 684 14.46 15.36 25.96
CA ASN A 684 14.43 14.80 27.30
C ASN A 684 15.20 13.47 27.30
N GLY A 685 16.30 13.40 28.05
CA GLY A 685 17.26 12.28 28.00
C GLY A 685 18.59 12.69 27.37
N THR A 686 19.46 11.73 27.08
CA THR A 686 20.79 12.00 26.50
C THR A 686 21.18 10.89 25.53
N ALA A 687 21.60 11.28 24.33
CA ALA A 687 22.18 10.34 23.38
C ALA A 687 23.59 9.93 23.83
N THR A 688 23.87 8.63 23.86
CA THR A 688 25.16 8.05 24.28
C THR A 688 25.82 7.36 23.11
N ARG A 689 27.02 7.80 22.70
CA ARG A 689 27.71 7.27 21.51
C ARG A 689 28.12 5.81 21.62
N THR A 690 28.38 5.31 22.84
CA THR A 690 28.93 3.98 23.09
C THR A 690 27.84 3.00 23.51
N ILE A 691 26.96 2.64 22.59
CA ILE A 691 25.98 1.56 22.78
C ILE A 691 26.31 0.47 21.77
N ASP A 692 26.41 -0.78 22.24
CA ASP A 692 26.60 -1.95 21.38
C ASP A 692 25.26 -2.32 20.72
N PRO A 693 25.12 -2.23 19.39
CA PRO A 693 23.88 -2.59 18.71
C PRO A 693 23.45 -4.04 18.96
N ALA A 694 24.39 -4.97 19.15
CA ALA A 694 24.09 -6.37 19.43
C ALA A 694 23.46 -6.60 20.81
N SER A 695 23.56 -5.61 21.71
CA SER A 695 22.87 -5.63 23.01
C SER A 695 21.42 -5.14 22.93
N VAL A 696 21.03 -4.54 21.81
CA VAL A 696 19.67 -4.02 21.55
C VAL A 696 18.85 -5.01 20.75
N LEU A 697 19.39 -5.51 19.64
CA LEU A 697 18.67 -6.34 18.68
C LEU A 697 19.63 -7.22 17.88
N ASP A 698 19.26 -8.47 17.62
CA ASP A 698 20.03 -9.37 16.77
C ASP A 698 19.56 -9.30 15.31
N CYS A 699 20.35 -8.63 14.47
CA CYS A 699 20.11 -8.50 13.03
C CYS A 699 20.77 -9.59 12.16
N SER A 700 21.41 -10.61 12.75
CA SER A 700 22.19 -11.61 12.01
C SER A 700 21.37 -12.49 11.06
N LYS A 701 20.04 -12.52 11.24
CA LYS A 701 19.07 -13.24 10.40
C LYS A 701 18.02 -12.33 9.74
N ALA A 702 18.09 -11.02 9.98
CA ALA A 702 17.11 -10.07 9.47
C ALA A 702 17.12 -10.00 7.94
N PHE A 703 18.31 -10.01 7.35
CA PHE A 703 18.48 -9.79 5.93
C PHE A 703 18.64 -11.10 5.17
N VAL A 704 17.58 -11.49 4.48
CA VAL A 704 17.53 -12.65 3.61
C VAL A 704 17.55 -12.21 2.15
N ASP A 705 17.90 -13.11 1.25
CA ASP A 705 17.77 -12.85 -0.18
C ASP A 705 16.30 -12.75 -0.57
N PHE A 706 16.00 -11.89 -1.55
CA PHE A 706 14.65 -11.87 -2.13
C PHE A 706 14.34 -13.28 -2.67
N PRO A 707 13.26 -13.93 -2.24
CA PRO A 707 12.99 -15.32 -2.56
C PRO A 707 12.83 -15.46 -4.07
N GLY A 708 13.79 -16.16 -4.68
CA GLY A 708 13.95 -16.22 -6.13
C GLY A 708 12.65 -16.39 -6.89
N ILE A 709 12.39 -15.46 -7.80
CA ILE A 709 11.34 -15.54 -8.83
C ILE A 709 12.05 -15.98 -10.12
N ASP A 710 12.57 -17.21 -10.17
CA ASP A 710 13.23 -17.85 -11.33
C ASP A 710 14.35 -17.11 -12.10
N GLN A 711 14.71 -15.87 -11.76
CA GLN A 711 15.99 -15.18 -11.97
C GLN A 711 15.85 -13.73 -11.50
N SER A 712 16.88 -13.26 -10.82
CA SER A 712 16.87 -12.11 -9.91
C SER A 712 17.35 -10.82 -10.61
N ASN A 713 16.74 -9.68 -10.27
CA ASN A 713 16.99 -8.37 -10.88
C ASN A 713 18.23 -7.65 -10.25
N PRO A 714 18.98 -6.79 -10.98
CA PRO A 714 20.10 -6.01 -10.43
C PRO A 714 19.75 -5.05 -9.27
N PHE A 715 18.50 -4.64 -9.13
CA PHE A 715 17.96 -3.69 -8.12
C PHE A 715 17.33 -4.37 -6.89
N GLY A 716 17.28 -5.69 -6.85
CA GLY A 716 16.87 -6.46 -5.68
C GLY A 716 17.95 -7.49 -5.42
N SER A 717 18.96 -7.10 -4.63
CA SER A 717 20.13 -7.88 -4.22
C SER A 717 20.36 -9.18 -5.01
N THR A 718 21.04 -9.04 -6.15
CA THR A 718 21.72 -10.17 -6.78
C THR A 718 23.19 -10.13 -6.47
N TRP A 719 23.63 -11.03 -5.58
CA TRP A 719 25.01 -11.50 -5.61
C TRP A 719 25.21 -12.27 -6.90
N ALA A 720 25.83 -11.64 -7.90
CA ALA A 720 26.70 -12.41 -8.77
C ALA A 720 28.05 -12.57 -8.04
N PRO A 721 28.65 -13.77 -7.97
CA PRO A 721 30.08 -13.84 -7.76
C PRO A 721 30.72 -13.13 -8.96
N SER A 722 31.55 -12.13 -8.69
CA SER A 722 32.51 -11.48 -9.61
C SER A 722 32.38 -11.84 -11.10
N LEU A 723 32.01 -10.87 -11.94
CA LEU A 723 32.46 -10.89 -13.34
C LEU A 723 33.95 -10.55 -13.41
#